data_AF-A0A2J7VRA2-F1
#
_entry.id   AF-A0A2J7VRA2-F1
#
_cell.length_a   1.000
_cell.length_b   1.000
_cell.length_c   1.000
_cell.angle_alpha   90.00
_cell.angle_beta   90.00
_cell.angle_gamma   90.00
#
_symmetry.space_group_name_H-M   'P 1'
#
loop_
_entity.id
_entity.type
_entity.pdbx_description
1 polymer ?
#
loop_
_entity_poly.entity_id
_entity_poly.type
_entity_poly.pdbx_seq_one_letter_code
_entity_poly.pdbx_strand_id
1 'polypeptide(L)'
;MTIISSSVFDNIRQHANAALLDRALVLINNQGLSNLEDLRADVMAGSVKIRLVQPGDDMPASASAIYVAPDDPKAGHPGYLVVRPENLTRPSDANVLSFVDDLNHEAKHHSNLRNRIDLDNALRHGSAPANERGDIYMQGWLDDETASRLDSYELRLQINALPGSEYKGSNLAVLASNPLYQRFAEVAQQAEALGLTGSARNEYIVENSRADMGRDSNHFYRDNATAHIVGTTQMSAAEAAAYREHVANTFHSPGYTVESQTYDDGSSHVWVRHEDGSVIEFTHDLDGHRHSQNEIQADGDQTGAFYAVDGRIISLFETDGAGDNADYNTRTATYDAQGRTDWIDVRRDDGTRDTTDYDQDSTQAWSRVESRFDAQGREDYANVFIDDGSRTVHDYDQTNARGDRVSQTHIDPQGRTDWTYATLDDGGHDWIDHDQTGARGDSIWQNRTDAQGREDWRYVTLDDGGHEWTDFDQAGARGDSSVQSRTDAWGRQDWVNIVQDDGSRDWTDHDQDGSQGWSVVTSRFDAWGRQDYANVYADDGSRDQHDYDQDGSKGWNAVVSHFDAWGREAHASMYQDDGSRDWVDHDQDGSQGWSRVESHFDASGREDEASMFFDDGRRRRYDYDQDGSQYWSRVEQDFDVFGRETMANIFHDDGARTLVDYSSAPGYRLVSRYNAQGYLILKEEATAWLPGGPLPAPLPPAVGPLPAMPFYAPPSAAPHNPFISPAFPFPSQPSWSLPVVDDDPYPDAYVEVGPLTPSEPW
;
A
#
# COMPACT_ATOMS: atom_id res chain seq x y z
N MET A 1 -29.46 -39.08 -73.78
CA MET A 1 -28.29 -38.85 -72.94
C MET A 1 -27.21 -38.31 -73.84
N THR A 2 -27.12 -36.99 -73.78
CA THR A 2 -26.42 -36.16 -74.76
C THR A 2 -24.92 -36.15 -74.42
N ILE A 3 -24.05 -36.16 -75.42
CA ILE A 3 -22.59 -36.04 -75.24
C ILE A 3 -22.08 -34.98 -76.19
N ILE A 4 -21.47 -33.92 -75.66
CA ILE A 4 -20.92 -32.83 -76.45
C ILE A 4 -19.46 -33.12 -76.82
N SER A 5 -19.08 -32.74 -78.04
CA SER A 5 -17.70 -32.88 -78.56
C SER A 5 -16.77 -31.85 -77.92
N SER A 6 -15.47 -32.14 -77.82
CA SER A 6 -14.45 -31.19 -77.34
C SER A 6 -14.35 -29.92 -78.19
N SER A 7 -14.85 -29.97 -79.43
CA SER A 7 -14.89 -28.84 -80.37
C SER A 7 -15.75 -27.66 -79.89
N VAL A 8 -16.63 -27.88 -78.91
CA VAL A 8 -17.43 -26.80 -78.30
C VAL A 8 -16.57 -25.72 -77.63
N PHE A 9 -15.35 -26.08 -77.25
CA PHE A 9 -14.39 -25.16 -76.63
C PHE A 9 -13.36 -24.60 -77.62
N ASP A 10 -13.44 -24.88 -78.92
CA ASP A 10 -12.41 -24.46 -79.89
C ASP A 10 -12.17 -22.94 -79.89
N ASN A 11 -13.22 -22.14 -79.71
CA ASN A 11 -13.16 -20.69 -79.67
C ASN A 11 -12.46 -20.13 -78.42
N ILE A 12 -12.36 -20.92 -77.35
CA ILE A 12 -11.73 -20.50 -76.08
C ILE A 12 -10.41 -21.23 -75.82
N ARG A 13 -10.17 -22.38 -76.49
CA ARG A 13 -9.04 -23.28 -76.25
C ARG A 13 -7.67 -22.63 -76.46
N GLN A 14 -7.56 -21.61 -77.30
CA GLN A 14 -6.30 -20.88 -77.52
C GLN A 14 -5.91 -19.93 -76.38
N HIS A 15 -6.85 -19.59 -75.51
CA HIS A 15 -6.67 -18.60 -74.43
C HIS A 15 -7.04 -19.16 -73.05
N ALA A 16 -7.26 -20.46 -72.95
CA ALA A 16 -7.63 -21.18 -71.74
C ALA A 16 -6.66 -22.34 -71.48
N ASN A 17 -6.57 -22.79 -70.24
CA ASN A 17 -5.78 -23.96 -69.89
C ASN A 17 -6.44 -25.22 -70.49
N ALA A 18 -5.75 -25.93 -71.38
CA ALA A 18 -6.29 -27.12 -72.04
C ALA A 18 -6.71 -28.21 -71.04
N ALA A 19 -5.96 -28.39 -69.94
CA ALA A 19 -6.30 -29.38 -68.92
C ALA A 19 -7.57 -29.00 -68.14
N LEU A 20 -7.85 -27.70 -67.95
CA LEU A 20 -9.12 -27.24 -67.38
C LEU A 20 -10.28 -27.62 -68.30
N LEU A 21 -10.18 -27.30 -69.59
CA LEU A 21 -11.24 -27.53 -70.56
C LEU A 21 -11.53 -29.02 -70.77
N ASP A 22 -10.49 -29.85 -70.81
CA ASP A 22 -10.64 -31.29 -70.98
C ASP A 22 -11.27 -31.92 -69.73
N ARG A 23 -10.89 -31.48 -68.51
CA ARG A 23 -11.53 -31.91 -67.26
C ARG A 23 -12.98 -31.44 -67.16
N ALA A 24 -13.25 -30.19 -67.51
CA ALA A 24 -14.62 -29.65 -67.56
C ALA A 24 -15.48 -30.42 -68.56
N LEU A 25 -14.96 -30.78 -69.74
CA LEU A 25 -15.67 -31.59 -70.72
C LEU A 25 -16.05 -32.97 -70.16
N VAL A 26 -15.13 -33.62 -69.44
CA VAL A 26 -15.39 -34.91 -68.79
C VAL A 26 -16.51 -34.78 -67.75
N LEU A 27 -16.46 -33.73 -66.93
CA LEU A 27 -17.49 -33.48 -65.91
C LEU A 27 -18.84 -33.16 -66.57
N ILE A 28 -18.87 -32.28 -67.58
CA ILE A 28 -20.09 -31.92 -68.32
C ILE A 28 -20.71 -33.14 -69.00
N ASN A 29 -19.92 -34.03 -69.59
CA ASN A 29 -20.42 -35.25 -70.24
C ASN A 29 -20.74 -36.39 -69.26
N ASN A 30 -20.57 -36.19 -67.94
CA ASN A 30 -20.93 -37.20 -66.96
C ASN A 30 -22.45 -37.35 -66.88
N GLN A 31 -22.94 -38.53 -67.25
CA GLN A 31 -24.37 -38.82 -67.35
C GLN A 31 -25.08 -38.90 -65.98
N GLY A 32 -24.32 -38.95 -64.88
CA GLY A 32 -24.86 -38.82 -63.52
C GLY A 32 -25.26 -37.39 -63.14
N LEU A 33 -24.88 -36.39 -63.94
CA LEU A 33 -25.24 -34.98 -63.75
C LEU A 33 -26.42 -34.64 -64.65
N SER A 34 -27.63 -34.91 -64.17
CA SER A 34 -28.87 -34.63 -64.89
C SER A 34 -29.14 -33.13 -65.04
N ASN A 35 -28.66 -32.29 -64.12
CA ASN A 35 -28.83 -30.83 -64.22
C ASN A 35 -28.14 -30.22 -65.45
N LEU A 36 -27.13 -30.90 -66.01
CA LEU A 36 -26.41 -30.45 -67.20
C LEU A 36 -27.03 -30.97 -68.53
N GLU A 37 -28.14 -31.72 -68.52
CA GLU A 37 -28.69 -32.29 -69.76
C GLU A 37 -29.19 -31.21 -70.72
N ASP A 38 -29.83 -30.16 -70.20
CA ASP A 38 -30.33 -29.05 -71.02
C ASP A 38 -29.15 -28.30 -71.67
N LEU A 39 -28.11 -27.97 -70.90
CA LEU A 39 -26.86 -27.40 -71.43
C LEU A 39 -26.26 -28.28 -72.54
N ARG A 40 -26.17 -29.61 -72.32
CA ARG A 40 -25.65 -30.53 -73.33
C ARG A 40 -26.49 -30.53 -74.59
N ALA A 41 -27.81 -30.53 -74.46
CA ALA A 41 -28.75 -30.52 -75.58
C ALA A 41 -28.62 -29.23 -76.40
N ASP A 42 -28.56 -28.08 -75.74
CA ASP A 42 -28.46 -26.77 -76.38
C ASP A 42 -27.13 -26.56 -77.09
N VAL A 43 -26.03 -26.99 -76.47
CA VAL A 43 -24.70 -26.93 -77.09
C VAL A 43 -24.59 -27.93 -78.26
N MET A 44 -25.15 -29.13 -78.14
CA MET A 44 -25.17 -30.12 -79.23
C MET A 44 -26.02 -29.66 -80.42
N ALA A 45 -27.19 -29.08 -80.16
CA ALA A 45 -28.07 -28.52 -81.18
C ALA A 45 -27.44 -27.29 -81.86
N GLY A 46 -26.39 -26.71 -81.27
CA GLY A 46 -25.78 -25.47 -81.71
C GLY A 46 -26.65 -24.25 -81.41
N SER A 47 -27.65 -24.38 -80.54
CA SER A 47 -28.49 -23.29 -80.04
C SER A 47 -27.70 -22.36 -79.12
N VAL A 48 -26.69 -22.90 -78.44
CA VAL A 48 -25.77 -22.15 -77.58
C VAL A 48 -24.33 -22.47 -77.96
N LYS A 49 -23.49 -21.43 -78.06
CA LYS A 49 -22.05 -21.55 -78.32
C LYS A 49 -21.25 -20.90 -77.19
N ILE A 50 -20.03 -21.37 -76.98
CA ILE A 50 -19.14 -20.83 -75.94
C ILE A 50 -18.05 -20.00 -76.62
N ARG A 51 -17.82 -18.78 -76.14
CA ARG A 51 -16.74 -17.91 -76.64
C ARG A 51 -16.19 -17.00 -75.53
N LEU A 52 -15.04 -16.39 -75.81
CA LEU A 52 -14.51 -15.36 -74.92
C LEU A 52 -15.29 -14.06 -75.06
N VAL A 53 -15.22 -13.25 -74.01
CA VAL A 53 -15.69 -11.86 -74.00
C VAL A 53 -15.06 -11.03 -75.10
N GLN A 54 -15.88 -10.21 -75.76
CA GLN A 54 -15.52 -9.27 -76.82
C GLN A 54 -15.95 -7.85 -76.44
N PRO A 55 -15.31 -6.81 -77.02
CA PRO A 55 -15.79 -5.44 -76.90
C PRO A 55 -17.21 -5.33 -77.48
N GLY A 56 -18.22 -5.13 -76.62
CA GLY A 56 -19.64 -5.06 -76.98
C GLY A 56 -20.55 -6.05 -76.26
N ASP A 57 -20.01 -6.97 -75.46
CA ASP A 57 -20.83 -7.92 -74.67
C ASP A 57 -21.38 -7.35 -73.36
N ASP A 58 -21.01 -6.11 -73.00
CA ASP A 58 -21.41 -5.41 -71.76
C ASP A 58 -21.25 -6.21 -70.46
N MET A 59 -20.26 -7.11 -70.44
CA MET A 59 -20.00 -8.00 -69.31
C MET A 59 -19.46 -7.22 -68.08
N PRO A 60 -20.13 -7.24 -66.91
CA PRO A 60 -19.69 -6.55 -65.70
C PRO A 60 -18.33 -7.05 -65.22
N ALA A 61 -17.44 -6.16 -64.75
CA ALA A 61 -16.06 -6.49 -64.39
C ALA A 61 -15.93 -7.64 -63.36
N SER A 62 -16.92 -7.81 -62.49
CA SER A 62 -16.99 -8.88 -61.47
C SER A 62 -17.58 -10.20 -61.98
N ALA A 63 -18.26 -10.22 -63.14
CA ALA A 63 -18.88 -11.44 -63.67
C ALA A 63 -17.83 -12.37 -64.28
N SER A 64 -17.96 -13.68 -64.05
CA SER A 64 -17.09 -14.73 -64.59
C SER A 64 -17.53 -15.27 -65.95
N ALA A 65 -18.84 -15.33 -66.14
CA ALA A 65 -19.54 -15.63 -67.38
C ALA A 65 -20.81 -14.78 -67.49
N ILE A 66 -21.33 -14.64 -68.71
CA ILE A 66 -22.67 -14.12 -68.98
C ILE A 66 -23.27 -14.88 -70.17
N TYR A 67 -24.59 -14.98 -70.22
CA TYR A 67 -25.30 -15.34 -71.44
C TYR A 67 -25.61 -14.09 -72.30
N VAL A 68 -25.19 -14.13 -73.57
CA VAL A 68 -25.51 -13.12 -74.58
C VAL A 68 -26.50 -13.71 -75.57
N ALA A 69 -27.67 -13.07 -75.67
CA ALA A 69 -28.74 -13.47 -76.57
C ALA A 69 -28.34 -13.33 -78.06
N PRO A 70 -28.93 -14.12 -78.97
CA PRO A 70 -28.78 -13.88 -80.40
C PRO A 70 -29.44 -12.57 -80.82
N ASP A 71 -28.80 -11.82 -81.73
CA ASP A 71 -29.28 -10.52 -82.25
C ASP A 71 -30.68 -10.57 -82.88
N ASP A 72 -31.06 -11.73 -83.45
CA ASP A 72 -32.41 -12.04 -83.90
C ASP A 72 -32.77 -13.49 -83.54
N PRO A 73 -33.58 -13.71 -82.48
CA PRO A 73 -34.02 -15.04 -82.06
C PRO A 73 -34.82 -15.79 -83.14
N LYS A 74 -35.36 -15.10 -84.15
CA LYS A 74 -36.14 -15.69 -85.25
C LYS A 74 -35.27 -16.08 -86.44
N ALA A 75 -34.03 -15.60 -86.53
CA ALA A 75 -33.10 -15.90 -87.61
C ALA A 75 -32.28 -17.20 -87.39
N GLY A 76 -32.49 -17.91 -86.27
CA GLY A 76 -31.80 -19.15 -85.96
C GLY A 76 -30.32 -18.97 -85.60
N HIS A 77 -29.93 -17.76 -85.16
CA HIS A 77 -28.60 -17.50 -84.63
C HIS A 77 -28.43 -18.10 -83.22
N PRO A 78 -27.25 -18.66 -82.88
CA PRO A 78 -26.99 -19.19 -81.56
C PRO A 78 -26.88 -18.07 -80.52
N GLY A 79 -27.33 -18.33 -79.29
CA GLY A 79 -26.88 -17.57 -78.13
C GLY A 79 -25.43 -17.91 -77.78
N TYR A 80 -24.80 -17.05 -76.99
CA TYR A 80 -23.42 -17.22 -76.57
C TYR A 80 -23.29 -17.25 -75.05
N LEU A 81 -22.70 -18.32 -74.52
CA LEU A 81 -22.11 -18.33 -73.18
C LEU A 81 -20.74 -17.67 -73.30
N VAL A 82 -20.66 -16.43 -72.83
CA VAL A 82 -19.49 -15.59 -72.91
C VAL A 82 -18.73 -15.69 -71.60
N VAL A 83 -17.46 -16.08 -71.68
CA VAL A 83 -16.62 -16.35 -70.50
C VAL A 83 -15.37 -15.48 -70.50
N ARG A 84 -14.91 -15.13 -69.29
CA ARG A 84 -13.68 -14.37 -69.11
C ARG A 84 -12.44 -15.26 -69.21
N PRO A 85 -11.42 -14.90 -70.01
CA PRO A 85 -10.22 -15.71 -70.14
C PRO A 85 -9.46 -15.85 -68.81
N GLU A 86 -9.55 -14.86 -67.92
CA GLU A 86 -8.85 -14.84 -66.63
C GLU A 86 -9.24 -16.05 -65.74
N ASN A 87 -10.50 -16.47 -65.81
CA ASN A 87 -11.05 -17.57 -65.00
C ASN A 87 -10.68 -18.96 -65.54
N LEU A 88 -10.15 -19.03 -66.75
CA LEU A 88 -9.82 -20.27 -67.45
C LEU A 88 -8.32 -20.62 -67.37
N THR A 89 -7.53 -19.87 -66.60
CA THR A 89 -6.07 -19.93 -66.61
C THR A 89 -5.47 -21.10 -65.80
N ARG A 90 -6.21 -21.66 -64.83
CA ARG A 90 -5.69 -22.67 -63.88
C ARG A 90 -6.56 -23.94 -63.86
N PRO A 91 -5.99 -25.16 -64.00
CA PRO A 91 -6.77 -26.39 -64.05
C PRO A 91 -7.11 -26.98 -62.66
N SER A 92 -7.30 -26.12 -61.65
CA SER A 92 -7.63 -26.56 -60.29
C SER A 92 -9.06 -27.10 -60.22
N ASP A 93 -9.36 -27.92 -59.21
CA ASP A 93 -10.71 -28.47 -58.99
C ASP A 93 -11.73 -27.35 -58.79
N ALA A 94 -11.37 -26.31 -58.04
CA ALA A 94 -12.22 -25.14 -57.83
C ALA A 94 -12.48 -24.39 -59.14
N ASN A 95 -11.48 -24.23 -60.02
CA ASN A 95 -11.65 -23.57 -61.32
C ASN A 95 -12.49 -24.42 -62.30
N VAL A 96 -12.33 -25.75 -62.31
CA VAL A 96 -13.16 -26.65 -63.13
C VAL A 96 -14.61 -26.58 -62.65
N LEU A 97 -14.84 -26.67 -61.34
CA LEU A 97 -16.17 -26.56 -60.75
C LEU A 97 -16.80 -25.19 -61.03
N SER A 98 -16.06 -24.10 -60.82
CA SER A 98 -16.54 -22.74 -61.12
C SER A 98 -16.92 -22.58 -62.58
N PHE A 99 -16.10 -23.08 -63.51
CA PHE A 99 -16.41 -22.96 -64.94
C PHE A 99 -17.64 -23.77 -65.35
N VAL A 100 -17.79 -25.01 -64.85
CA VAL A 100 -18.98 -25.82 -65.14
C VAL A 100 -20.24 -25.22 -64.49
N ASP A 101 -20.09 -24.66 -63.29
CA ASP A 101 -21.15 -23.95 -62.58
C ASP A 101 -21.59 -22.68 -63.32
N ASP A 102 -20.63 -21.87 -63.78
CA ASP A 102 -20.88 -20.68 -64.61
C ASP A 102 -21.64 -21.05 -65.89
N LEU A 103 -21.23 -22.13 -66.58
CA LEU A 103 -21.93 -22.59 -67.78
C LEU A 103 -23.35 -23.07 -67.47
N ASN A 104 -23.56 -23.74 -66.33
CA ASN A 104 -24.88 -24.20 -65.92
C ASN A 104 -25.80 -23.04 -65.53
N HIS A 105 -25.31 -22.13 -64.67
CA HIS A 105 -26.01 -20.92 -64.24
C HIS A 105 -26.47 -20.14 -65.46
N GLU A 106 -25.53 -19.78 -66.35
CA GLU A 106 -25.80 -18.95 -67.52
C GLU A 106 -26.63 -19.65 -68.61
N ALA A 107 -26.52 -20.98 -68.79
CA ALA A 107 -27.22 -21.66 -69.87
C ALA A 107 -28.66 -22.03 -69.55
N LYS A 108 -28.95 -22.45 -68.31
CA LYS A 108 -30.24 -23.10 -68.01
C LYS A 108 -31.37 -22.10 -67.73
N HIS A 109 -31.08 -21.02 -67.01
CA HIS A 109 -32.11 -20.06 -66.60
C HIS A 109 -32.09 -18.76 -67.41
N HIS A 110 -30.91 -18.29 -67.85
CA HIS A 110 -30.84 -17.11 -68.74
C HIS A 110 -31.20 -17.43 -70.20
N SER A 111 -31.36 -18.71 -70.58
CA SER A 111 -31.92 -19.12 -71.89
C SER A 111 -33.44 -18.94 -71.98
N ASN A 112 -34.14 -18.77 -70.85
CA ASN A 112 -35.54 -18.36 -70.82
C ASN A 112 -35.68 -16.84 -71.03
N LEU A 113 -34.96 -16.34 -72.03
CA LEU A 113 -34.86 -14.94 -72.42
C LEU A 113 -36.21 -14.27 -72.63
N ARG A 114 -37.24 -15.05 -72.92
CA ARG A 114 -38.58 -14.54 -73.09
C ARG A 114 -39.09 -13.88 -71.81
N ASN A 115 -38.81 -14.45 -70.63
CA ASN A 115 -39.19 -13.85 -69.36
C ASN A 115 -38.42 -12.55 -69.10
N ARG A 116 -37.08 -12.53 -69.31
CA ARG A 116 -36.28 -11.29 -69.14
C ARG A 116 -36.65 -10.21 -70.16
N ILE A 117 -36.91 -10.58 -71.41
CA ILE A 117 -37.40 -9.67 -72.47
C ILE A 117 -38.78 -9.14 -72.11
N ASP A 118 -39.69 -9.99 -71.62
CA ASP A 118 -41.03 -9.57 -71.24
C ASP A 118 -40.99 -8.65 -70.01
N LEU A 119 -40.10 -8.92 -69.03
CA LEU A 119 -39.84 -8.04 -67.89
C LEU A 119 -39.23 -6.70 -68.33
N ASP A 120 -38.22 -6.69 -69.20
CA ASP A 120 -37.59 -5.46 -69.71
C ASP A 120 -38.57 -4.66 -70.61
N ASN A 121 -39.39 -5.34 -71.42
CA ASN A 121 -40.46 -4.71 -72.18
C ASN A 121 -41.53 -4.13 -71.24
N ALA A 122 -41.91 -4.82 -70.17
CA ALA A 122 -42.83 -4.31 -69.16
C ALA A 122 -42.23 -3.09 -68.46
N LEU A 123 -40.93 -3.10 -68.14
CA LEU A 123 -40.20 -1.98 -67.54
C LEU A 123 -40.21 -0.73 -68.46
N ARG A 124 -39.93 -0.92 -69.75
CA ARG A 124 -39.83 0.15 -70.77
C ARG A 124 -41.18 0.68 -71.25
N HIS A 125 -42.16 -0.20 -71.43
CA HIS A 125 -43.38 0.08 -72.19
C HIS A 125 -44.67 -0.18 -71.40
N GLY A 126 -44.59 -0.66 -70.17
CA GLY A 126 -45.75 -0.86 -69.31
C GLY A 126 -46.47 0.45 -68.96
N SER A 127 -47.77 0.39 -68.74
CA SER A 127 -48.61 1.55 -68.42
C SER A 127 -48.63 1.92 -66.93
N ALA A 128 -48.04 1.10 -66.05
CA ALA A 128 -47.95 1.37 -64.61
C ALA A 128 -46.91 2.46 -64.29
N PRO A 129 -46.97 3.09 -63.11
CA PRO A 129 -45.95 4.04 -62.62
C PRO A 129 -44.54 3.43 -62.61
N ALA A 130 -43.51 4.29 -62.73
CA ALA A 130 -42.13 3.85 -62.90
C ALA A 130 -41.61 2.97 -61.75
N ASN A 131 -42.01 3.26 -60.51
CA ASN A 131 -41.68 2.45 -59.33
C ASN A 131 -42.36 1.08 -59.37
N GLU A 132 -43.65 0.99 -59.72
CA GLU A 132 -44.38 -0.28 -59.81
C GLU A 132 -43.84 -1.17 -60.93
N ARG A 133 -43.51 -0.58 -62.10
CA ARG A 133 -42.81 -1.31 -63.16
C ARG A 133 -41.42 -1.77 -62.74
N GLY A 134 -40.75 -0.93 -61.94
CA GLY A 134 -39.47 -1.23 -61.33
C GLY A 134 -39.53 -2.42 -60.37
N ASP A 135 -40.54 -2.47 -59.50
CA ASP A 135 -40.71 -3.54 -58.51
C ASP A 135 -41.00 -4.89 -59.19
N ILE A 136 -41.86 -4.89 -60.22
CA ILE A 136 -42.13 -6.08 -61.04
C ILE A 136 -40.83 -6.59 -61.69
N TYR A 137 -40.02 -5.68 -62.25
CA TYR A 137 -38.73 -6.03 -62.83
C TYR A 137 -37.75 -6.55 -61.77
N MET A 138 -37.63 -5.88 -60.62
CA MET A 138 -36.72 -6.25 -59.53
C MET A 138 -37.05 -7.64 -58.98
N GLN A 139 -38.32 -7.89 -58.70
CA GLN A 139 -38.78 -9.19 -58.21
C GLN A 139 -38.53 -10.29 -59.25
N GLY A 140 -38.91 -10.07 -60.51
CA GLY A 140 -38.69 -11.04 -61.58
C GLY A 140 -37.21 -11.29 -61.86
N TRP A 141 -36.37 -10.27 -61.76
CA TRP A 141 -34.92 -10.37 -61.88
C TRP A 141 -34.32 -11.21 -60.75
N LEU A 142 -34.68 -10.92 -59.50
CA LEU A 142 -34.18 -11.66 -58.35
C LEU A 142 -34.70 -13.10 -58.34
N ASP A 143 -35.95 -13.35 -58.74
CA ASP A 143 -36.50 -14.70 -58.87
C ASP A 143 -35.72 -15.53 -59.89
N ASP A 144 -35.40 -14.93 -61.05
CA ASP A 144 -34.62 -15.57 -62.10
C ASP A 144 -33.18 -15.89 -61.65
N GLU A 145 -32.49 -14.92 -61.03
CA GLU A 145 -31.14 -15.15 -60.48
C GLU A 145 -31.13 -16.17 -59.33
N THR A 146 -32.16 -16.16 -58.47
CA THR A 146 -32.30 -17.12 -57.38
C THR A 146 -32.52 -18.52 -57.92
N ALA A 147 -33.34 -18.67 -58.97
CA ALA A 147 -33.56 -19.94 -59.65
C ALA A 147 -32.29 -20.46 -60.32
N SER A 148 -31.52 -19.59 -61.00
CA SER A 148 -30.19 -19.93 -61.56
C SER A 148 -29.25 -20.46 -60.49
N ARG A 149 -29.17 -19.78 -59.34
CA ARG A 149 -28.31 -20.20 -58.23
C ARG A 149 -28.79 -21.47 -57.54
N LEU A 150 -30.10 -21.71 -57.47
CA LEU A 150 -30.69 -22.95 -56.97
C LEU A 150 -30.28 -24.14 -57.85
N ASP A 151 -30.28 -23.96 -59.17
CA ASP A 151 -29.84 -24.99 -60.11
C ASP A 151 -28.36 -25.34 -59.97
N SER A 152 -27.53 -24.32 -59.75
CA SER A 152 -26.12 -24.47 -59.41
C SER A 152 -25.93 -25.24 -58.10
N TYR A 153 -26.72 -24.93 -57.08
CA TYR A 153 -26.73 -25.68 -55.83
C TYR A 153 -27.12 -27.15 -56.04
N GLU A 154 -28.19 -27.42 -56.80
CA GLU A 154 -28.62 -28.78 -57.14
C GLU A 154 -27.57 -29.55 -57.97
N LEU A 155 -26.90 -28.88 -58.91
CA LEU A 155 -25.78 -29.45 -59.65
C LEU A 155 -24.64 -29.86 -58.71
N ARG A 156 -24.31 -29.01 -57.74
CA ARG A 156 -23.26 -29.30 -56.74
C ARG A 156 -23.66 -30.46 -55.82
N LEU A 157 -24.94 -30.62 -55.49
CA LEU A 157 -25.44 -31.81 -54.78
C LEU A 157 -25.25 -33.08 -55.63
N GLN A 158 -25.53 -33.02 -56.94
CA GLN A 158 -25.28 -34.16 -57.85
C GLN A 158 -23.79 -34.49 -57.96
N ILE A 159 -22.91 -33.49 -58.07
CA ILE A 159 -21.46 -33.68 -58.09
C ILE A 159 -20.97 -34.31 -56.79
N ASN A 160 -21.52 -33.92 -55.63
CA ASN A 160 -21.17 -34.51 -54.34
C ASN A 160 -21.60 -35.99 -54.23
N ALA A 161 -22.69 -36.35 -54.89
CA ALA A 161 -23.23 -37.71 -54.92
C ALA A 161 -22.52 -38.65 -55.92
N LEU A 162 -21.67 -38.12 -56.82
CA LEU A 162 -20.93 -38.93 -57.79
C LEU A 162 -19.92 -39.88 -57.09
N PRO A 163 -20.00 -41.20 -57.30
CA PRO A 163 -19.07 -42.15 -56.71
C PRO A 163 -17.63 -41.91 -57.16
N GLY A 164 -16.71 -41.72 -56.20
CA GLY A 164 -15.28 -41.54 -56.48
C GLY A 164 -14.91 -40.22 -57.17
N SER A 165 -15.78 -39.21 -57.13
CA SER A 165 -15.51 -37.88 -57.70
C SER A 165 -14.27 -37.24 -57.07
N GLU A 166 -13.27 -36.91 -57.90
CA GLU A 166 -12.07 -36.17 -57.47
C GLU A 166 -12.40 -34.77 -56.94
N TYR A 167 -13.55 -34.21 -57.34
CA TYR A 167 -13.98 -32.87 -56.97
C TYR A 167 -14.60 -32.75 -55.57
N LYS A 168 -14.76 -33.87 -54.84
CA LYS A 168 -15.57 -33.91 -53.61
C LYS A 168 -15.10 -32.93 -52.53
N GLY A 169 -13.78 -32.81 -52.32
CA GLY A 169 -13.22 -31.91 -51.30
C GLY A 169 -13.51 -30.44 -51.59
N SER A 170 -13.20 -29.98 -52.81
CA SER A 170 -13.47 -28.60 -53.23
C SER A 170 -14.97 -28.30 -53.30
N ASN A 171 -15.79 -29.27 -53.71
CA ASN A 171 -17.23 -29.08 -53.78
C ASN A 171 -17.89 -28.93 -52.39
N LEU A 172 -17.47 -29.72 -51.40
CA LEU A 172 -17.94 -29.58 -50.02
C LEU A 172 -17.53 -28.23 -49.41
N ALA A 173 -16.32 -27.76 -49.69
CA ALA A 173 -15.88 -26.45 -49.23
C ALA A 173 -16.79 -25.33 -49.75
N VAL A 174 -17.17 -25.35 -51.04
CA VAL A 174 -18.06 -24.34 -51.62
C VAL A 174 -19.50 -24.44 -51.08
N LEU A 175 -20.04 -25.66 -50.95
CA LEU A 175 -21.37 -25.87 -50.35
C LEU A 175 -21.42 -25.37 -48.90
N ALA A 176 -20.32 -25.51 -48.15
CA ALA A 176 -20.22 -25.05 -46.78
C ALA A 176 -19.92 -23.56 -46.66
N SER A 177 -19.22 -22.93 -47.61
CA SER A 177 -18.77 -21.55 -47.49
C SER A 177 -19.69 -20.52 -48.15
N ASN A 178 -20.60 -20.94 -49.05
CA ASN A 178 -21.50 -20.03 -49.74
C ASN A 178 -22.79 -19.82 -48.92
N PRO A 179 -23.05 -18.59 -48.41
CA PRO A 179 -24.23 -18.33 -47.58
C PRO A 179 -25.57 -18.59 -48.28
N LEU A 180 -25.65 -18.31 -49.58
CA LEU A 180 -26.86 -18.56 -50.36
C LEU A 180 -27.14 -20.07 -50.51
N TYR A 181 -26.11 -20.90 -50.61
CA TYR A 181 -26.27 -22.36 -50.64
C TYR A 181 -26.67 -22.95 -49.29
N GLN A 182 -26.16 -22.40 -48.20
CA GLN A 182 -26.64 -22.77 -46.85
C GLN A 182 -28.12 -22.43 -46.72
N ARG A 183 -28.52 -21.25 -47.18
CA ARG A 183 -29.92 -20.83 -47.20
C ARG A 183 -30.80 -21.77 -48.03
N PHE A 184 -30.37 -22.15 -49.24
CA PHE A 184 -31.13 -23.12 -50.04
C PHE A 184 -31.26 -24.47 -49.33
N ALA A 185 -30.23 -24.92 -48.60
CA ALA A 185 -30.31 -26.16 -47.83
C ALA A 185 -31.37 -26.06 -46.70
N GLU A 186 -31.42 -24.94 -45.98
CA GLU A 186 -32.43 -24.68 -44.95
C GLU A 186 -33.85 -24.65 -45.51
N VAL A 187 -34.06 -23.84 -46.57
CA VAL A 187 -35.39 -23.65 -47.16
C VAL A 187 -35.85 -24.93 -47.89
N ALA A 188 -34.93 -25.71 -48.45
CA ALA A 188 -35.23 -27.04 -48.99
C ALA A 188 -35.77 -27.99 -47.91
N GLN A 189 -35.18 -28.02 -46.71
CA GLN A 189 -35.69 -28.82 -45.60
C GLN A 189 -37.10 -28.37 -45.18
N GLN A 190 -37.37 -27.06 -45.20
CA GLN A 190 -38.70 -26.51 -44.92
C GLN A 190 -39.71 -26.96 -45.98
N ALA A 191 -39.35 -26.86 -47.27
CA ALA A 191 -40.20 -27.31 -48.37
C ALA A 191 -40.53 -28.81 -48.28
N GLU A 192 -39.55 -29.63 -47.90
CA GLU A 192 -39.72 -31.06 -47.66
C GLU A 192 -40.64 -31.34 -46.46
N ALA A 193 -40.50 -30.59 -45.37
CA ALA A 193 -41.40 -30.68 -44.21
C ALA A 193 -42.85 -30.30 -44.56
N LEU A 194 -43.04 -29.43 -45.55
CA LEU A 194 -44.36 -29.07 -46.10
C LEU A 194 -44.89 -30.08 -47.14
N GLY A 195 -44.13 -31.12 -47.47
CA GLY A 195 -44.49 -32.14 -48.46
C GLY A 195 -44.45 -31.64 -49.91
N LEU A 196 -43.78 -30.52 -50.18
CA LEU A 196 -43.64 -29.96 -51.53
C LEU A 196 -42.63 -30.77 -52.35
N THR A 197 -42.94 -31.02 -53.62
CA THR A 197 -42.07 -31.75 -54.55
C THR A 197 -42.09 -31.11 -55.95
N GLY A 198 -41.06 -31.38 -56.77
CA GLY A 198 -40.98 -30.88 -58.15
C GLY A 198 -41.02 -29.34 -58.25
N SER A 199 -41.78 -28.80 -59.21
CA SER A 199 -41.90 -27.35 -59.45
C SER A 199 -42.33 -26.58 -58.21
N ALA A 200 -43.29 -27.10 -57.45
CA ALA A 200 -43.81 -26.43 -56.25
C ALA A 200 -42.75 -26.31 -55.14
N ARG A 201 -41.80 -27.27 -55.06
CA ARG A 201 -40.65 -27.16 -54.15
C ARG A 201 -39.71 -26.05 -54.60
N ASN A 202 -39.41 -25.98 -55.89
CA ASN A 202 -38.44 -25.02 -56.42
C ASN A 202 -38.99 -23.60 -56.40
N GLU A 203 -40.27 -23.40 -56.72
CA GLU A 203 -40.97 -22.11 -56.56
C GLU A 203 -40.93 -21.63 -55.10
N TYR A 204 -41.21 -22.54 -54.14
CA TYR A 204 -41.13 -22.21 -52.73
C TYR A 204 -39.72 -21.79 -52.29
N ILE A 205 -38.69 -22.51 -52.74
CA ILE A 205 -37.30 -22.16 -52.41
C ILE A 205 -36.91 -20.81 -53.00
N VAL A 206 -37.24 -20.55 -54.27
CA VAL A 206 -36.98 -19.28 -54.94
C VAL A 206 -37.64 -18.13 -54.19
N GLU A 207 -38.94 -18.25 -53.87
CA GLU A 207 -39.68 -17.21 -53.17
C GLU A 207 -39.08 -16.90 -51.78
N ASN A 208 -38.70 -17.94 -51.03
CA ASN A 208 -38.19 -17.81 -49.66
C ASN A 208 -36.68 -17.56 -49.54
N SER A 209 -35.97 -17.50 -50.68
CA SER A 209 -34.53 -17.15 -50.75
C SER A 209 -34.25 -15.91 -51.62
N ARG A 210 -35.27 -15.28 -52.20
CA ARG A 210 -35.15 -14.08 -53.04
C ARG A 210 -34.42 -12.93 -52.34
N ALA A 211 -34.75 -12.67 -51.07
CA ALA A 211 -34.12 -11.61 -50.29
C ALA A 211 -32.63 -11.89 -50.04
N ASP A 212 -32.26 -13.16 -49.87
CA ASP A 212 -30.88 -13.61 -49.72
C ASP A 212 -30.08 -13.41 -51.01
N MET A 213 -30.69 -13.69 -52.18
CA MET A 213 -30.11 -13.40 -53.49
C MET A 213 -29.86 -11.89 -53.68
N GLY A 214 -30.74 -11.03 -53.17
CA GLY A 214 -30.54 -9.58 -53.16
C GLY A 214 -29.36 -9.10 -52.30
N ARG A 215 -28.90 -9.91 -51.33
CA ARG A 215 -27.70 -9.67 -50.52
C ARG A 215 -26.43 -10.27 -51.12
N ASP A 216 -26.58 -11.36 -51.89
CA ASP A 216 -25.44 -12.11 -52.41
C ASP A 216 -24.46 -11.23 -53.21
N SER A 217 -23.18 -11.58 -53.12
CA SER A 217 -22.10 -10.86 -53.79
C SER A 217 -22.07 -9.35 -53.46
N ASN A 218 -22.28 -9.00 -52.19
CA ASN A 218 -22.30 -7.62 -51.67
C ASN A 218 -23.32 -6.74 -52.39
N HIS A 219 -24.58 -7.20 -52.44
CA HIS A 219 -25.71 -6.50 -53.07
C HIS A 219 -25.62 -6.29 -54.58
N PHE A 220 -24.65 -6.92 -55.26
CA PHE A 220 -24.38 -6.71 -56.68
C PHE A 220 -25.63 -6.88 -57.57
N TYR A 221 -26.42 -7.93 -57.34
CA TYR A 221 -27.58 -8.24 -58.18
C TYR A 221 -28.71 -7.22 -58.01
N ARG A 222 -29.00 -6.82 -56.77
CA ARG A 222 -30.00 -5.79 -56.45
C ARG A 222 -29.56 -4.44 -57.00
N ASP A 223 -28.32 -4.03 -56.75
CA ASP A 223 -27.85 -2.70 -57.08
C ASP A 223 -27.74 -2.50 -58.60
N ASN A 224 -27.31 -3.52 -59.35
CA ASN A 224 -27.33 -3.48 -60.81
C ASN A 224 -28.73 -3.44 -61.39
N ALA A 225 -29.66 -4.26 -60.87
CA ALA A 225 -31.05 -4.20 -61.30
C ALA A 225 -31.66 -2.83 -61.00
N THR A 226 -31.34 -2.24 -59.86
CA THR A 226 -31.78 -0.89 -59.48
C THR A 226 -31.22 0.18 -60.42
N ALA A 227 -29.92 0.09 -60.75
CA ALA A 227 -29.30 1.00 -61.71
C ALA A 227 -29.94 0.89 -63.10
N HIS A 228 -30.23 -0.34 -63.56
CA HIS A 228 -30.95 -0.58 -64.83
C HIS A 228 -32.36 -0.02 -64.81
N ILE A 229 -33.11 -0.21 -63.73
CA ILE A 229 -34.47 0.33 -63.56
C ILE A 229 -34.46 1.85 -63.63
N VAL A 230 -33.59 2.50 -62.83
CA VAL A 230 -33.47 3.96 -62.79
C VAL A 230 -33.10 4.52 -64.16
N GLY A 231 -32.12 3.90 -64.85
CA GLY A 231 -31.70 4.32 -66.19
C GLY A 231 -32.78 4.13 -67.25
N THR A 232 -33.49 3.00 -67.21
CA THR A 232 -34.49 2.61 -68.21
C THR A 232 -35.79 3.40 -68.06
N THR A 233 -36.21 3.70 -66.83
CA THR A 233 -37.45 4.44 -66.55
C THR A 233 -37.27 5.95 -66.60
N GLN A 234 -36.02 6.45 -66.71
CA GLN A 234 -35.68 7.88 -66.74
C GLN A 234 -36.21 8.67 -65.53
N MET A 235 -36.22 8.04 -64.35
CA MET A 235 -36.59 8.70 -63.09
C MET A 235 -35.73 9.95 -62.85
N SER A 236 -36.33 11.01 -62.28
CA SER A 236 -35.57 12.16 -61.81
C SER A 236 -34.62 11.76 -60.66
N ALA A 237 -33.63 12.60 -60.34
CA ALA A 237 -32.67 12.30 -59.28
C ALA A 237 -33.32 12.05 -57.91
N ALA A 238 -34.39 12.78 -57.59
CA ALA A 238 -35.14 12.63 -56.34
C ALA A 238 -35.96 11.33 -56.32
N GLU A 239 -36.65 11.02 -57.43
CA GLU A 239 -37.39 9.75 -57.57
C GLU A 239 -36.44 8.54 -57.55
N ALA A 240 -35.27 8.65 -58.17
CA ALA A 240 -34.25 7.60 -58.17
C ALA A 240 -33.63 7.38 -56.78
N ALA A 241 -33.47 8.44 -55.97
CA ALA A 241 -33.00 8.31 -54.59
C ALA A 241 -34.05 7.61 -53.72
N ALA A 242 -35.31 8.06 -53.78
CA ALA A 242 -36.42 7.43 -53.06
C ALA A 242 -36.66 5.99 -53.51
N TYR A 243 -36.50 5.69 -54.79
CA TYR A 243 -36.64 4.33 -55.31
C TYR A 243 -35.48 3.42 -54.88
N ARG A 244 -34.24 3.93 -54.79
CA ARG A 244 -33.12 3.17 -54.22
C ARG A 244 -33.36 2.80 -52.75
N GLU A 245 -33.87 3.74 -51.96
CA GLU A 245 -34.25 3.50 -50.57
C GLU A 245 -35.42 2.51 -50.46
N HIS A 246 -36.46 2.66 -51.29
CA HIS A 246 -37.58 1.72 -51.39
C HIS A 246 -37.11 0.30 -51.72
N VAL A 247 -36.23 0.13 -52.70
CA VAL A 247 -35.69 -1.19 -53.06
C VAL A 247 -34.81 -1.75 -51.94
N ALA A 248 -34.02 -0.91 -51.30
CA ALA A 248 -33.21 -1.29 -50.14
C ALA A 248 -34.04 -1.64 -48.91
N ASN A 249 -35.31 -1.23 -48.82
CA ASN A 249 -36.22 -1.58 -47.72
C ASN A 249 -37.17 -2.73 -48.06
N THR A 250 -37.59 -2.84 -49.32
CA THR A 250 -38.62 -3.80 -49.78
C THR A 250 -38.02 -5.13 -50.20
N PHE A 251 -36.83 -5.11 -50.78
CA PHE A 251 -36.12 -6.30 -51.25
C PHE A 251 -34.88 -6.60 -50.40
N HIS A 252 -34.97 -6.25 -49.10
CA HIS A 252 -33.97 -6.48 -48.05
C HIS A 252 -34.63 -6.96 -46.76
N SER A 253 -33.87 -7.73 -45.97
CA SER A 253 -34.01 -7.78 -44.52
C SER A 253 -32.68 -7.25 -43.95
N PRO A 254 -32.65 -6.10 -43.27
CA PRO A 254 -31.43 -5.63 -42.62
C PRO A 254 -31.15 -6.52 -41.43
N GLY A 255 -29.89 -6.97 -41.31
CA GLY A 255 -29.39 -7.68 -40.13
C GLY A 255 -29.31 -6.80 -38.88
N TYR A 256 -30.00 -5.66 -38.89
CA TYR A 256 -30.27 -4.81 -37.76
C TYR A 256 -31.56 -4.00 -38.01
N THR A 257 -32.29 -3.64 -36.96
CA THR A 257 -33.40 -2.69 -37.02
C THR A 257 -33.00 -1.39 -36.33
N VAL A 258 -33.32 -0.25 -36.95
CA VAL A 258 -33.16 1.06 -36.32
C VAL A 258 -34.52 1.52 -35.81
N GLU A 259 -34.63 1.71 -34.50
CA GLU A 259 -35.78 2.32 -33.84
C GLU A 259 -35.37 3.70 -33.36
N SER A 260 -36.26 4.69 -33.45
CA SER A 260 -36.00 6.01 -32.89
C SER A 260 -37.24 6.57 -32.22
N GLN A 261 -37.03 7.34 -31.16
CA GLN A 261 -38.05 8.05 -30.42
C GLN A 261 -37.59 9.49 -30.21
N THR A 262 -38.43 10.45 -30.56
CA THR A 262 -38.24 11.87 -30.24
C THR A 262 -39.23 12.26 -29.15
N TYR A 263 -38.77 12.95 -28.13
CA TYR A 263 -39.57 13.40 -27.00
C TYR A 263 -40.05 14.85 -27.22
N ASP A 264 -41.11 15.25 -26.51
CA ASP A 264 -41.70 16.60 -26.63
C ASP A 264 -40.75 17.74 -26.24
N ASP A 265 -39.70 17.43 -25.47
CA ASP A 265 -38.65 18.39 -25.14
C ASP A 265 -37.67 18.62 -26.30
N GLY A 266 -37.66 17.77 -27.33
CA GLY A 266 -36.75 17.84 -28.48
C GLY A 266 -35.55 16.89 -28.38
N SER A 267 -35.37 16.20 -27.26
CA SER A 267 -34.38 15.12 -27.15
C SER A 267 -34.79 13.91 -27.99
N SER A 268 -33.82 13.09 -28.38
CA SER A 268 -34.10 11.86 -29.13
C SER A 268 -33.27 10.68 -28.65
N HIS A 269 -33.86 9.50 -28.74
CA HIS A 269 -33.21 8.24 -28.45
C HIS A 269 -33.27 7.34 -29.69
N VAL A 270 -32.15 6.71 -30.05
CA VAL A 270 -32.02 5.84 -31.21
C VAL A 270 -31.47 4.49 -30.75
N TRP A 271 -32.13 3.41 -31.13
CA TRP A 271 -31.68 2.03 -30.91
C TRP A 271 -31.30 1.41 -32.25
N VAL A 272 -30.12 0.82 -32.32
CA VAL A 272 -29.67 -0.02 -33.43
C VAL A 272 -29.61 -1.46 -32.91
N ARG A 273 -30.60 -2.29 -33.21
CA ARG A 273 -30.68 -3.69 -32.75
C ARG A 273 -30.16 -4.62 -33.83
N HIS A 274 -29.13 -5.41 -33.57
CA HIS A 274 -28.56 -6.36 -34.52
C HIS A 274 -29.24 -7.74 -34.44
N GLU A 275 -29.18 -8.54 -35.52
CA GLU A 275 -29.72 -9.91 -35.56
C GLU A 275 -29.07 -10.86 -34.55
N ASP A 276 -27.83 -10.58 -34.14
CA ASP A 276 -27.12 -11.35 -33.11
C ASP A 276 -27.62 -11.06 -31.68
N GLY A 277 -28.53 -10.09 -31.51
CA GLY A 277 -29.08 -9.68 -30.23
C GLY A 277 -28.39 -8.49 -29.59
N SER A 278 -27.26 -8.01 -30.13
CA SER A 278 -26.58 -6.81 -29.64
C SER A 278 -27.38 -5.53 -29.97
N VAL A 279 -27.26 -4.51 -29.14
CA VAL A 279 -27.96 -3.23 -29.26
C VAL A 279 -26.99 -2.07 -29.04
N ILE A 280 -27.02 -1.08 -29.92
CA ILE A 280 -26.35 0.20 -29.69
C ILE A 280 -27.41 1.29 -29.46
N GLU A 281 -27.33 1.95 -28.33
CA GLU A 281 -28.22 3.03 -27.91
C GLU A 281 -27.51 4.38 -28.02
N PHE A 282 -28.19 5.37 -28.59
CA PHE A 282 -27.73 6.76 -28.63
C PHE A 282 -28.79 7.67 -28.03
N THR A 283 -28.41 8.50 -27.07
CA THR A 283 -29.26 9.61 -26.59
C THR A 283 -28.69 10.93 -27.09
N HIS A 284 -29.53 11.76 -27.69
CA HIS A 284 -29.19 13.13 -28.10
C HIS A 284 -29.96 14.13 -27.26
N ASP A 285 -29.30 15.23 -26.90
CA ASP A 285 -29.91 16.35 -26.19
C ASP A 285 -30.84 17.18 -27.10
N LEU A 286 -31.41 18.24 -26.53
CA LEU A 286 -32.38 19.15 -27.15
C LEU A 286 -31.82 19.87 -28.39
N ASP A 287 -30.49 20.02 -28.45
CA ASP A 287 -29.77 20.70 -29.53
C ASP A 287 -29.22 19.70 -30.56
N GLY A 288 -29.48 18.39 -30.37
CA GLY A 288 -29.05 17.31 -31.25
C GLY A 288 -27.61 16.85 -31.01
N HIS A 289 -26.94 17.30 -29.94
CA HIS A 289 -25.63 16.78 -29.57
C HIS A 289 -25.81 15.41 -28.90
N ARG A 290 -24.89 14.49 -29.18
CA ARG A 290 -24.89 13.17 -28.52
C ARG A 290 -24.60 13.38 -27.04
N HIS A 291 -25.53 12.97 -26.18
CA HIS A 291 -25.44 13.01 -24.73
C HIS A 291 -24.86 11.71 -24.17
N SER A 292 -25.26 10.56 -24.73
CA SER A 292 -24.73 9.25 -24.34
C SER A 292 -24.72 8.24 -25.50
N GLN A 293 -23.86 7.25 -25.37
CA GLN A 293 -23.81 6.04 -26.21
C GLN A 293 -23.69 4.84 -25.28
N ASN A 294 -24.45 3.77 -25.53
CA ASN A 294 -24.35 2.51 -24.80
C ASN A 294 -24.32 1.34 -25.80
N GLU A 295 -23.29 0.52 -25.76
CA GLU A 295 -23.16 -0.69 -26.56
C GLU A 295 -23.43 -1.89 -25.66
N ILE A 296 -24.49 -2.63 -25.97
CA ILE A 296 -24.97 -3.79 -25.21
C ILE A 296 -24.78 -5.03 -26.09
N GLN A 297 -23.92 -5.95 -25.67
CA GLN A 297 -23.72 -7.23 -26.34
C GLN A 297 -24.86 -8.21 -26.03
N ALA A 298 -24.97 -9.27 -26.83
CA ALA A 298 -26.06 -10.25 -26.73
C ALA A 298 -26.04 -11.08 -25.42
N ASP A 299 -24.87 -11.22 -24.81
CA ASP A 299 -24.65 -11.84 -23.50
C ASP A 299 -24.97 -10.92 -22.32
N GLY A 300 -25.20 -9.63 -22.58
CA GLY A 300 -25.58 -8.63 -21.59
C GLY A 300 -24.48 -7.65 -21.24
N ASP A 301 -23.25 -7.85 -21.71
CA ASP A 301 -22.12 -6.95 -21.45
C ASP A 301 -22.39 -5.56 -22.02
N GLN A 302 -22.04 -4.53 -21.26
CA GLN A 302 -22.29 -3.14 -21.64
C GLN A 302 -21.02 -2.32 -21.59
N THR A 303 -20.82 -1.47 -22.60
CA THR A 303 -19.84 -0.38 -22.56
C THR A 303 -20.54 0.89 -23.00
N GLY A 304 -20.50 1.91 -22.16
CA GLY A 304 -21.14 3.18 -22.48
C GLY A 304 -20.30 4.40 -22.11
N ALA A 305 -20.65 5.52 -22.73
CA ALA A 305 -20.00 6.79 -22.53
C ALA A 305 -21.03 7.92 -22.46
N PHE A 306 -20.80 8.87 -21.55
CA PHE A 306 -21.48 10.16 -21.51
C PHE A 306 -20.58 11.23 -22.10
N TYR A 307 -21.18 12.16 -22.83
CA TYR A 307 -20.47 13.20 -23.56
C TYR A 307 -20.87 14.60 -23.07
N ALA A 308 -19.90 15.51 -23.06
CA ALA A 308 -20.13 16.94 -23.01
C ALA A 308 -20.67 17.45 -24.35
N VAL A 309 -21.20 18.68 -24.35
CA VAL A 309 -21.77 19.35 -25.53
C VAL A 309 -20.77 19.48 -26.69
N ASP A 310 -19.47 19.57 -26.38
CA ASP A 310 -18.38 19.63 -27.37
C ASP A 310 -17.97 18.26 -27.93
N GLY A 311 -18.63 17.17 -27.51
CA GLY A 311 -18.38 15.80 -27.95
C GLY A 311 -17.26 15.08 -27.18
N ARG A 312 -16.68 15.69 -26.14
CA ARG A 312 -15.70 15.03 -25.27
C ARG A 312 -16.38 14.06 -24.30
N ILE A 313 -15.74 12.93 -24.02
CA ILE A 313 -16.23 11.99 -23.00
C ILE A 313 -16.02 12.60 -21.61
N ILE A 314 -17.07 12.58 -20.79
CA ILE A 314 -17.05 13.01 -19.38
C ILE A 314 -17.19 11.84 -18.40
N SER A 315 -17.71 10.71 -18.86
CA SER A 315 -17.75 9.48 -18.09
C SER A 315 -17.81 8.26 -19.02
N LEU A 316 -17.14 7.19 -18.63
CA LEU A 316 -17.19 5.88 -19.27
C LEU A 316 -17.64 4.85 -18.23
N PHE A 317 -18.50 3.92 -18.62
CA PHE A 317 -18.93 2.82 -17.77
C PHE A 317 -18.89 1.49 -18.53
N GLU A 318 -18.57 0.43 -17.79
CA GLU A 318 -18.55 -0.95 -18.25
C GLU A 318 -19.37 -1.78 -17.26
N THR A 319 -20.18 -2.72 -17.77
CA THR A 319 -20.95 -3.67 -16.97
C THR A 319 -20.73 -5.06 -17.53
N ASP A 320 -20.25 -5.98 -16.70
CA ASP A 320 -20.19 -7.40 -17.01
C ASP A 320 -21.58 -8.00 -16.81
N GLY A 321 -22.36 -8.06 -17.88
CA GLY A 321 -23.71 -8.62 -17.85
C GLY A 321 -23.69 -10.14 -17.95
N ALA A 322 -22.66 -10.70 -18.58
CA ALA A 322 -22.46 -12.13 -18.71
C ALA A 322 -22.00 -12.81 -17.41
N GLY A 323 -21.33 -12.05 -16.52
CA GLY A 323 -20.67 -12.54 -15.32
C GLY A 323 -19.43 -13.39 -15.64
N ASP A 324 -18.78 -13.12 -16.77
CA ASP A 324 -17.61 -13.88 -17.25
C ASP A 324 -16.28 -13.12 -17.11
N ASN A 325 -16.33 -11.87 -16.67
CA ASN A 325 -15.17 -11.08 -16.30
C ASN A 325 -14.81 -11.32 -14.84
N ALA A 326 -13.65 -11.92 -14.60
CA ALA A 326 -13.22 -12.23 -13.23
C ALA A 326 -12.81 -11.00 -12.40
N ASP A 327 -12.67 -9.83 -13.03
CA ASP A 327 -12.08 -8.65 -12.39
C ASP A 327 -13.12 -7.70 -11.79
N TYR A 328 -14.28 -7.51 -12.45
CA TYR A 328 -15.30 -6.55 -12.02
C TYR A 328 -16.70 -6.85 -12.57
N ASN A 329 -17.71 -6.50 -11.77
CA ASN A 329 -19.12 -6.44 -12.17
C ASN A 329 -19.45 -5.14 -12.91
N THR A 330 -19.02 -4.01 -12.35
CA THR A 330 -19.15 -2.69 -12.98
C THR A 330 -17.90 -1.89 -12.78
N ARG A 331 -17.52 -1.12 -13.81
CA ARG A 331 -16.45 -0.14 -13.74
C ARG A 331 -16.95 1.19 -14.26
N THR A 332 -16.64 2.29 -13.58
CA THR A 332 -16.96 3.64 -14.03
C THR A 332 -15.72 4.51 -13.89
N ALA A 333 -15.43 5.32 -14.90
CA ALA A 333 -14.42 6.37 -14.85
C ALA A 333 -15.08 7.71 -15.22
N THR A 334 -14.76 8.76 -14.48
CA THR A 334 -15.16 10.14 -14.82
C THR A 334 -13.94 10.95 -15.20
N TYR A 335 -14.16 12.00 -15.98
CA TYR A 335 -13.10 12.86 -16.49
C TYR A 335 -13.37 14.33 -16.19
N ASP A 336 -12.31 15.07 -15.85
CA ASP A 336 -12.36 16.50 -15.60
C ASP A 336 -12.69 17.31 -16.86
N ALA A 337 -12.66 18.65 -16.80
CA ALA A 337 -12.95 19.52 -17.94
C ALA A 337 -11.95 19.37 -19.11
N GLN A 338 -10.74 18.89 -18.83
CA GLN A 338 -9.62 18.73 -19.75
C GLN A 338 -9.50 17.30 -20.32
N GLY A 339 -10.31 16.36 -19.82
CA GLY A 339 -10.31 14.95 -20.23
C GLY A 339 -9.30 14.08 -19.47
N ARG A 340 -8.75 14.56 -18.35
CA ARG A 340 -7.93 13.75 -17.42
C ARG A 340 -8.86 12.94 -16.51
N THR A 341 -8.40 11.78 -16.04
CA THR A 341 -9.22 10.91 -15.18
C THR A 341 -9.39 11.55 -13.81
N ASP A 342 -10.62 11.81 -13.41
CA ASP A 342 -10.96 12.46 -12.14
C ASP A 342 -11.23 11.41 -11.06
N TRP A 343 -12.11 10.46 -11.36
CA TRP A 343 -12.49 9.42 -10.43
C TRP A 343 -12.73 8.07 -11.13
N ILE A 344 -12.43 6.98 -10.43
CA ILE A 344 -12.67 5.60 -10.88
C ILE A 344 -13.42 4.85 -9.77
N ASP A 345 -14.42 4.06 -10.16
CA ASP A 345 -15.19 3.14 -9.31
C ASP A 345 -15.19 1.77 -9.93
N VAL A 346 -14.79 0.75 -9.17
CA VAL A 346 -14.82 -0.64 -9.60
C VAL A 346 -15.59 -1.42 -8.56
N ARG A 347 -16.72 -2.00 -8.94
CA ARG A 347 -17.45 -2.97 -8.10
C ARG A 347 -17.12 -4.36 -8.60
N ARG A 348 -16.64 -5.21 -7.70
CA ARG A 348 -16.23 -6.58 -7.98
C ARG A 348 -17.38 -7.55 -7.73
N ASP A 349 -17.30 -8.74 -8.32
CA ASP A 349 -18.35 -9.75 -8.20
C ASP A 349 -18.49 -10.35 -6.79
N ASP A 350 -17.45 -10.23 -5.96
CA ASP A 350 -17.48 -10.60 -4.54
C ASP A 350 -18.18 -9.55 -3.66
N GLY A 351 -18.67 -8.47 -4.25
CA GLY A 351 -19.34 -7.36 -3.59
C GLY A 351 -18.40 -6.28 -3.05
N THR A 352 -17.08 -6.48 -3.11
CA THR A 352 -16.11 -5.45 -2.74
C THR A 352 -16.06 -4.33 -3.77
N ARG A 353 -15.56 -3.17 -3.36
CA ARG A 353 -15.53 -1.96 -4.19
C ARG A 353 -14.18 -1.27 -4.06
N ASP A 354 -13.57 -0.90 -5.18
CA ASP A 354 -12.36 -0.09 -5.23
C ASP A 354 -12.69 1.29 -5.81
N THR A 355 -12.21 2.35 -5.19
CA THR A 355 -12.29 3.71 -5.73
C THR A 355 -10.91 4.31 -5.93
N THR A 356 -10.77 5.18 -6.91
CA THR A 356 -9.58 6.02 -7.07
C THR A 356 -10.01 7.45 -7.33
N ASP A 357 -9.58 8.36 -6.49
CA ASP A 357 -9.85 9.80 -6.58
C ASP A 357 -8.54 10.54 -6.89
N TYR A 358 -8.53 11.38 -7.92
CA TYR A 358 -7.36 12.12 -8.35
C TYR A 358 -7.55 13.62 -8.14
N ASP A 359 -6.59 14.28 -7.50
CA ASP A 359 -6.59 15.74 -7.38
C ASP A 359 -5.99 16.38 -8.64
N GLN A 360 -6.82 16.46 -9.68
CA GLN A 360 -6.39 16.94 -10.99
C GLN A 360 -5.94 18.41 -10.98
N ASP A 361 -6.44 19.21 -10.04
CA ASP A 361 -6.16 20.64 -9.96
C ASP A 361 -5.10 20.98 -8.91
N SER A 362 -4.50 19.98 -8.25
CA SER A 362 -3.50 20.16 -7.19
C SER A 362 -3.96 21.13 -6.12
N THR A 363 -5.21 20.97 -5.69
CA THR A 363 -5.88 21.78 -4.66
C THR A 363 -5.79 21.17 -3.27
N GLN A 364 -5.49 19.89 -3.21
CA GLN A 364 -5.30 19.10 -2.00
C GLN A 364 -3.81 18.91 -1.74
N ALA A 365 -3.46 18.44 -0.55
CA ALA A 365 -2.08 18.04 -0.23
C ALA A 365 -1.71 16.64 -0.81
N TRP A 366 -2.69 15.95 -1.38
CA TRP A 366 -2.55 14.62 -1.97
C TRP A 366 -2.81 14.68 -3.47
N SER A 367 -2.08 13.86 -4.22
CA SER A 367 -2.24 13.73 -5.67
C SER A 367 -3.30 12.71 -6.05
N ARG A 368 -3.48 11.67 -5.22
CA ARG A 368 -4.45 10.60 -5.43
C ARG A 368 -4.77 9.82 -4.17
N VAL A 369 -6.02 9.38 -4.02
CA VAL A 369 -6.45 8.43 -2.99
C VAL A 369 -6.99 7.17 -3.65
N GLU A 370 -6.48 6.01 -3.25
CA GLU A 370 -7.00 4.69 -3.65
C GLU A 370 -7.65 4.03 -2.43
N SER A 371 -8.94 3.73 -2.47
CA SER A 371 -9.66 3.09 -1.36
C SER A 371 -10.29 1.77 -1.78
N ARG A 372 -10.38 0.83 -0.84
CA ARG A 372 -11.10 -0.44 -0.97
C ARG A 372 -12.14 -0.54 0.13
N PHE A 373 -13.33 -1.00 -0.23
CA PHE A 373 -14.45 -1.22 0.65
C PHE A 373 -14.83 -2.70 0.66
N ASP A 374 -15.22 -3.20 1.84
CA ASP A 374 -15.77 -4.54 1.99
C ASP A 374 -17.16 -4.67 1.33
N ALA A 375 -17.68 -5.90 1.29
CA ALA A 375 -18.98 -6.18 0.70
C ALA A 375 -20.18 -5.53 1.42
N GLN A 376 -19.95 -4.96 2.61
CA GLN A 376 -20.93 -4.18 3.38
C GLN A 376 -20.80 -2.66 3.11
N GLY A 377 -19.81 -2.24 2.31
CA GLY A 377 -19.55 -0.84 1.97
C GLY A 377 -18.74 -0.08 3.02
N ARG A 378 -18.05 -0.77 3.94
CA ARG A 378 -17.14 -0.15 4.92
C ARG A 378 -15.74 -0.11 4.34
N GLU A 379 -15.02 0.99 4.53
CA GLU A 379 -13.65 1.14 4.02
C GLU A 379 -12.71 0.19 4.75
N ASP A 380 -12.08 -0.72 4.02
CA ASP A 380 -11.16 -1.75 4.53
C ASP A 380 -9.70 -1.29 4.42
N TYR A 381 -9.38 -0.55 3.36
CA TYR A 381 -8.03 -0.08 3.07
C TYR A 381 -8.07 1.25 2.30
N ALA A 382 -7.14 2.16 2.59
CA ALA A 382 -6.93 3.36 1.78
C ALA A 382 -5.44 3.68 1.61
N ASN A 383 -5.05 4.19 0.45
CA ASN A 383 -3.69 4.58 0.13
C ASN A 383 -3.69 6.00 -0.45
N VAL A 384 -3.18 6.94 0.35
CA VAL A 384 -3.16 8.38 0.07
C VAL A 384 -1.77 8.75 -0.45
N PHE A 385 -1.66 9.07 -1.72
CA PHE A 385 -0.41 9.52 -2.35
C PHE A 385 -0.30 11.03 -2.19
N ILE A 386 0.80 11.48 -1.60
CA ILE A 386 1.05 12.89 -1.27
C ILE A 386 1.88 13.51 -2.39
N ASP A 387 1.72 14.82 -2.60
CA ASP A 387 2.36 15.54 -3.72
C ASP A 387 3.89 15.52 -3.70
N ASP A 388 4.50 15.31 -2.53
CA ASP A 388 5.95 15.19 -2.36
C ASP A 388 6.52 13.82 -2.77
N GLY A 389 5.66 12.89 -3.19
CA GLY A 389 5.99 11.52 -3.59
C GLY A 389 5.92 10.50 -2.46
N SER A 390 5.62 10.91 -1.23
CA SER A 390 5.32 10.02 -0.10
C SER A 390 3.90 9.45 -0.21
N ARG A 391 3.56 8.50 0.67
CA ARG A 391 2.19 8.00 0.78
C ARG A 391 1.85 7.55 2.19
N THR A 392 0.58 7.68 2.57
CA THR A 392 0.03 7.14 3.81
C THR A 392 -0.96 6.03 3.51
N VAL A 393 -0.70 4.84 4.05
CA VAL A 393 -1.57 3.67 3.98
C VAL A 393 -2.42 3.62 5.25
N HIS A 394 -3.73 3.47 5.10
CA HIS A 394 -4.70 3.20 6.15
C HIS A 394 -5.21 1.77 6.00
N ASP A 395 -5.17 1.01 7.08
CA ASP A 395 -5.66 -0.36 7.16
C ASP A 395 -6.67 -0.44 8.29
N TYR A 396 -7.94 -0.69 7.96
CA TYR A 396 -9.05 -0.69 8.90
C TYR A 396 -9.40 -2.12 9.31
N ASP A 397 -9.50 -2.39 10.61
CA ASP A 397 -9.93 -3.71 11.07
C ASP A 397 -11.46 -3.84 11.09
N GLN A 398 -12.04 -4.10 9.91
CA GLN A 398 -13.48 -4.24 9.78
C GLN A 398 -14.05 -5.49 10.47
N THR A 399 -13.19 -6.43 10.87
CA THR A 399 -13.59 -7.69 11.52
C THR A 399 -13.34 -7.72 13.02
N ASN A 400 -12.67 -6.71 13.56
CA ASN A 400 -12.19 -6.66 14.94
C ASN A 400 -11.34 -7.90 15.31
N ALA A 401 -10.52 -8.37 14.36
CA ALA A 401 -9.64 -9.53 14.54
C ALA A 401 -8.30 -9.16 15.19
N ARG A 402 -7.92 -7.88 15.17
CA ARG A 402 -6.74 -7.27 15.75
C ARG A 402 -7.11 -6.52 17.03
N GLY A 403 -6.12 -5.91 17.69
CA GLY A 403 -6.32 -5.06 18.87
C GLY A 403 -6.47 -3.57 18.53
N ASP A 404 -6.37 -3.22 17.25
CA ASP A 404 -6.50 -1.89 16.70
C ASP A 404 -7.66 -1.80 15.71
N ARG A 405 -8.35 -0.66 15.72
CA ARG A 405 -9.43 -0.35 14.79
C ARG A 405 -8.90 0.15 13.46
N VAL A 406 -7.79 0.89 13.48
CA VAL A 406 -7.12 1.39 12.28
C VAL A 406 -5.62 1.53 12.53
N SER A 407 -4.82 1.05 11.57
CA SER A 407 -3.39 1.29 11.49
C SER A 407 -3.08 2.19 10.31
N GLN A 408 -2.23 3.19 10.53
CA GLN A 408 -1.73 4.09 9.51
C GLN A 408 -0.22 3.91 9.38
N THR A 409 0.28 3.86 8.15
CA THR A 409 1.72 3.76 7.86
C THR A 409 2.09 4.81 6.82
N HIS A 410 2.95 5.74 7.19
CA HIS A 410 3.52 6.70 6.26
C HIS A 410 4.84 6.19 5.69
N ILE A 411 4.99 6.34 4.38
CA ILE A 411 6.13 5.86 3.62
C ILE A 411 6.69 7.05 2.86
N ASP A 412 7.97 7.33 3.08
CA ASP A 412 8.69 8.44 2.46
C ASP A 412 8.81 8.27 0.93
N PRO A 413 9.23 9.33 0.19
CA PRO A 413 9.40 9.26 -1.26
C PRO A 413 10.46 8.24 -1.73
N GLN A 414 11.30 7.72 -0.83
CA GLN A 414 12.30 6.69 -1.11
C GLN A 414 11.76 5.27 -0.84
N GLY A 415 10.52 5.13 -0.36
CA GLY A 415 9.87 3.86 -0.06
C GLY A 415 10.20 3.29 1.31
N ARG A 416 10.72 4.09 2.24
CA ARG A 416 11.02 3.68 3.63
C ARG A 416 9.87 4.09 4.55
N THR A 417 9.56 3.28 5.54
CA THR A 417 8.59 3.67 6.58
C THR A 417 9.14 4.86 7.38
N ASP A 418 8.31 5.88 7.52
CA ASP A 418 8.56 7.07 8.32
C ASP A 418 7.96 6.93 9.71
N TRP A 419 6.65 6.77 9.76
CA TRP A 419 5.95 6.53 11.00
C TRP A 419 4.82 5.53 10.80
N THR A 420 4.45 4.88 11.90
CA THR A 420 3.22 4.09 11.99
C THR A 420 2.42 4.58 13.18
N TYR A 421 1.10 4.70 13.01
CA TYR A 421 0.18 5.21 14.00
C TYR A 421 -1.07 4.31 14.04
N ALA A 422 -1.30 3.63 15.16
CA ALA A 422 -2.46 2.76 15.33
C ALA A 422 -3.41 3.36 16.36
N THR A 423 -4.71 3.34 16.06
CA THR A 423 -5.77 3.64 17.02
C THR A 423 -6.34 2.33 17.54
N LEU A 424 -6.17 2.09 18.83
CA LEU A 424 -6.57 0.87 19.52
C LEU A 424 -8.09 0.80 19.70
N ASP A 425 -8.61 -0.41 19.90
CA ASP A 425 -10.06 -0.66 20.10
C ASP A 425 -10.62 0.07 21.34
N ASP A 426 -9.79 0.30 22.35
CA ASP A 426 -10.15 1.02 23.57
C ASP A 426 -10.08 2.55 23.43
N GLY A 427 -9.62 3.05 22.27
CA GLY A 427 -9.42 4.46 21.98
C GLY A 427 -8.02 4.99 22.30
N GLY A 428 -7.12 4.16 22.84
CA GLY A 428 -5.70 4.50 22.97
C GLY A 428 -4.97 4.53 21.63
N HIS A 429 -3.70 4.91 21.65
CA HIS A 429 -2.87 5.02 20.45
C HIS A 429 -1.47 4.45 20.64
N ASP A 430 -0.99 3.73 19.64
CA ASP A 430 0.42 3.35 19.50
C ASP A 430 1.04 4.17 18.37
N TRP A 431 2.18 4.80 18.62
CA TRP A 431 2.92 5.56 17.61
C TRP A 431 4.38 5.12 17.58
N ILE A 432 4.90 4.94 16.36
CA ILE A 432 6.29 4.62 16.07
C ILE A 432 6.75 5.61 15.02
N ASP A 433 7.90 6.23 15.24
CA ASP A 433 8.51 7.21 14.35
C ASP A 433 9.98 6.84 14.10
N HIS A 434 10.40 6.85 12.84
CA HIS A 434 11.73 6.44 12.40
C HIS A 434 12.54 7.66 11.96
N ASP A 435 13.71 7.88 12.55
CA ASP A 435 14.60 8.94 12.05
C ASP A 435 15.35 8.50 10.79
N GLN A 436 14.76 8.71 9.61
CA GLN A 436 15.41 8.29 8.39
C GLN A 436 16.48 9.27 7.90
N THR A 437 16.62 10.43 8.55
CA THR A 437 17.64 11.45 8.24
C THR A 437 18.85 11.38 9.16
N GLY A 438 18.71 10.76 10.35
CA GLY A 438 19.71 10.79 11.41
C GLY A 438 19.94 12.20 11.96
N ALA A 439 18.89 13.02 11.98
CA ALA A 439 18.95 14.38 12.51
C ALA A 439 18.84 14.42 14.04
N ARG A 440 18.31 13.34 14.64
CA ARG A 440 18.15 13.13 16.08
C ARG A 440 19.27 12.24 16.62
N GLY A 441 19.29 12.03 17.94
CA GLY A 441 20.18 11.05 18.59
C GLY A 441 19.55 9.67 18.76
N ASP A 442 18.33 9.50 18.25
CA ASP A 442 17.56 8.28 18.24
C ASP A 442 17.24 7.86 16.81
N SER A 443 17.18 6.55 16.60
CA SER A 443 16.81 5.94 15.33
C SER A 443 15.33 5.59 15.26
N ILE A 444 14.71 5.30 16.41
CA ILE A 444 13.30 4.95 16.53
C ILE A 444 12.74 5.51 17.85
N TRP A 445 11.63 6.23 17.75
CA TRP A 445 10.83 6.68 18.89
C TRP A 445 9.50 5.94 18.90
N GLN A 446 9.12 5.36 20.05
CA GLN A 446 7.85 4.65 20.20
C GLN A 446 7.16 5.10 21.49
N ASN A 447 5.84 5.29 21.44
CA ASN A 447 5.04 5.49 22.64
C ASN A 447 3.62 4.91 22.50
N ARG A 448 3.01 4.70 23.65
CA ARG A 448 1.59 4.37 23.79
C ARG A 448 0.90 5.42 24.63
N THR A 449 -0.30 5.78 24.21
CA THR A 449 -1.22 6.59 25.01
C THR A 449 -2.51 5.83 25.31
N ASP A 450 -3.09 6.12 26.47
CA ASP A 450 -4.43 5.63 26.81
C ASP A 450 -5.54 6.38 26.06
N ALA A 451 -6.79 5.96 26.25
CA ALA A 451 -7.95 6.57 25.61
C ALA A 451 -8.21 8.04 26.01
N GLN A 452 -7.50 8.55 27.02
CA GLN A 452 -7.53 9.96 27.43
C GLN A 452 -6.35 10.76 26.87
N GLY A 453 -5.45 10.13 26.11
CA GLY A 453 -4.26 10.73 25.52
C GLY A 453 -3.09 10.87 26.49
N ARG A 454 -3.09 10.16 27.62
CA ARG A 454 -1.98 10.16 28.58
C ARG A 454 -0.98 9.07 28.19
N GLU A 455 0.31 9.35 28.24
CA GLU A 455 1.33 8.33 27.97
C GLU A 455 1.26 7.19 29.00
N ASP A 456 1.27 5.97 28.50
CA ASP A 456 1.36 4.71 29.25
C ASP A 456 2.82 4.26 29.29
N TRP A 457 3.46 4.19 28.12
CA TRP A 457 4.89 3.91 28.04
C TRP A 457 5.53 4.61 26.84
N ARG A 458 6.85 4.73 26.91
CA ARG A 458 7.73 5.22 25.86
C ARG A 458 8.95 4.30 25.74
N TYR A 459 9.35 4.00 24.51
CA TYR A 459 10.50 3.16 24.20
C TYR A 459 11.29 3.79 23.05
N VAL A 460 12.55 4.14 23.30
CA VAL A 460 13.42 4.85 22.36
C VAL A 460 14.63 3.98 22.04
N THR A 461 14.91 3.77 20.75
CA THR A 461 16.14 3.12 20.29
C THR A 461 17.12 4.20 19.84
N LEU A 462 18.24 4.31 20.54
CA LEU A 462 19.31 5.26 20.27
C LEU A 462 20.10 4.85 19.02
N ASP A 463 20.81 5.80 18.40
CA ASP A 463 21.62 5.53 17.19
C ASP A 463 22.76 4.52 17.41
N ASP A 464 23.26 4.41 18.64
CA ASP A 464 24.28 3.45 19.02
C ASP A 464 23.73 2.03 19.25
N GLY A 465 22.40 1.87 19.20
CA GLY A 465 21.68 0.62 19.50
C GLY A 465 21.30 0.46 20.98
N GLY A 466 21.62 1.43 21.83
CA GLY A 466 21.11 1.51 23.20
C GLY A 466 19.61 1.79 23.23
N HIS A 467 19.00 1.63 24.39
CA HIS A 467 17.56 1.81 24.56
C HIS A 467 17.25 2.62 25.80
N GLU A 468 16.24 3.47 25.71
CA GLU A 468 15.63 4.15 26.85
C GLU A 468 14.16 3.74 26.93
N TRP A 469 13.72 3.35 28.12
CA TRP A 469 12.34 2.93 28.36
C TRP A 469 11.77 3.69 29.55
N THR A 470 10.55 4.19 29.38
CA THR A 470 9.76 4.83 30.42
C THR A 470 8.40 4.18 30.49
N ASP A 471 7.96 3.86 31.69
CA ASP A 471 6.62 3.36 32.02
C ASP A 471 5.98 4.32 33.01
N PHE A 472 4.77 4.77 32.72
CA PHE A 472 4.02 5.75 33.49
C PHE A 472 2.85 5.07 34.19
N ASP A 473 2.64 5.35 35.48
CA ASP A 473 1.43 4.92 36.18
C ASP A 473 0.29 5.92 35.97
N GLN A 474 -0.20 6.00 34.73
CA GLN A 474 -1.32 6.83 34.36
C GLN A 474 -2.60 6.54 35.17
N ALA A 475 -2.78 5.33 35.70
CA ALA A 475 -3.93 4.95 36.50
C ALA A 475 -3.76 5.20 38.01
N GLY A 476 -2.54 5.50 38.48
CA GLY A 476 -2.22 5.61 39.91
C GLY A 476 -2.46 4.29 40.67
N ALA A 477 -2.22 3.15 40.00
CA ALA A 477 -2.44 1.82 40.56
C ALA A 477 -1.24 1.28 41.36
N ARG A 478 -0.06 1.89 41.17
CA ARG A 478 1.22 1.58 41.80
C ARG A 478 1.55 2.63 42.87
N GLY A 479 2.74 2.52 43.48
CA GLY A 479 3.27 3.56 44.39
C GLY A 479 4.26 4.50 43.68
N ASP A 480 4.63 4.17 42.45
CA ASP A 480 5.47 4.95 41.56
C ASP A 480 4.62 5.63 40.49
N SER A 481 5.00 6.86 40.17
CA SER A 481 4.43 7.65 39.07
C SER A 481 5.08 7.29 37.73
N SER A 482 6.37 6.91 37.75
CA SER A 482 7.06 6.39 36.57
C SER A 482 8.31 5.57 36.91
N VAL A 483 8.63 4.64 36.02
CA VAL A 483 9.91 3.90 36.00
C VAL A 483 10.60 4.21 34.68
N GLN A 484 11.84 4.67 34.77
CA GLN A 484 12.69 4.96 33.61
C GLN A 484 13.94 4.09 33.68
N SER A 485 14.44 3.65 32.54
CA SER A 485 15.68 2.88 32.47
C SER A 485 16.40 3.10 31.15
N ARG A 486 17.72 2.90 31.17
CA ARG A 486 18.56 2.87 29.97
C ARG A 486 19.37 1.60 29.92
N THR A 487 19.53 1.08 28.71
CA THR A 487 20.49 0.01 28.39
C THR A 487 21.46 0.49 27.34
N ASP A 488 22.69 0.01 27.42
CA ASP A 488 23.69 0.23 26.37
C ASP A 488 23.38 -0.58 25.09
N ALA A 489 24.20 -0.38 24.06
CA ALA A 489 24.11 -1.08 22.77
C ALA A 489 24.21 -2.62 22.84
N TRP A 490 24.65 -3.16 23.98
CA TRP A 490 24.80 -4.61 24.22
C TRP A 490 23.64 -5.16 25.07
N GLY A 491 22.67 -4.32 25.43
CA GLY A 491 21.53 -4.66 26.28
C GLY A 491 21.88 -4.77 27.76
N ARG A 492 23.03 -4.24 28.21
CA ARG A 492 23.39 -4.16 29.62
C ARG A 492 22.74 -2.92 30.24
N GLN A 493 22.23 -3.06 31.45
CA GLN A 493 21.62 -1.94 32.17
C GLN A 493 22.67 -0.87 32.48
N ASP A 494 22.35 0.38 32.17
CA ASP A 494 23.16 1.58 32.39
C ASP A 494 22.63 2.30 33.63
N TRP A 495 21.37 2.72 33.61
CA TRP A 495 20.73 3.30 34.79
C TRP A 495 19.24 2.97 34.91
N VAL A 496 18.71 3.16 36.12
CA VAL A 496 17.28 3.08 36.46
C VAL A 496 16.88 4.25 37.34
N ASN A 497 15.71 4.83 37.09
CA ASN A 497 15.13 5.92 37.86
C ASN A 497 13.66 5.61 38.15
N ILE A 498 13.31 5.43 39.41
CA ILE A 498 11.93 5.19 39.85
C ILE A 498 11.46 6.45 40.57
N VAL A 499 10.46 7.13 40.02
CA VAL A 499 9.88 8.34 40.61
C VAL A 499 8.59 7.96 41.32
N GLN A 500 8.56 8.12 42.64
CA GLN A 500 7.41 7.82 43.49
C GLN A 500 6.32 8.89 43.34
N ASP A 501 5.08 8.56 43.73
CA ASP A 501 3.94 9.49 43.62
C ASP A 501 4.08 10.79 44.43
N ASP A 502 4.89 10.77 45.50
CA ASP A 502 5.19 11.94 46.32
C ASP A 502 6.31 12.83 45.73
N GLY A 503 6.88 12.44 44.59
CA GLY A 503 7.99 13.12 43.92
C GLY A 503 9.39 12.69 44.38
N SER A 504 9.49 11.84 45.40
CA SER A 504 10.77 11.22 45.78
C SER A 504 11.22 10.24 44.70
N ARG A 505 12.52 9.89 44.66
CA ARG A 505 13.02 8.97 43.62
C ARG A 505 14.16 8.05 44.07
N ASP A 506 14.19 6.88 43.47
CA ASP A 506 15.27 5.90 43.56
C ASP A 506 16.07 5.89 42.26
N TRP A 507 17.38 6.11 42.34
CA TRP A 507 18.29 6.10 41.20
C TRP A 507 19.28 4.95 41.34
N THR A 508 19.49 4.18 40.29
CA THR A 508 20.53 3.15 40.21
C THR A 508 21.40 3.40 38.98
N ASP A 509 22.71 3.38 39.15
CA ASP A 509 23.72 3.53 38.10
C ASP A 509 24.59 2.28 38.08
N HIS A 510 24.82 1.71 36.91
CA HIS A 510 25.58 0.50 36.70
C HIS A 510 26.84 0.81 35.88
N ASP A 511 27.99 0.32 36.34
CA ASP A 511 29.22 0.35 35.55
C ASP A 511 29.18 -0.80 34.53
N GLN A 512 28.40 -0.57 33.48
CA GLN A 512 28.13 -1.54 32.44
C GLN A 512 29.40 -1.96 31.70
N ASP A 513 30.38 -1.06 31.53
CA ASP A 513 31.63 -1.33 30.82
C ASP A 513 32.81 -1.75 31.72
N GLY A 514 32.63 -1.69 33.05
CA GLY A 514 33.63 -2.08 34.03
C GLY A 514 34.81 -1.11 34.08
N SER A 515 34.60 0.16 33.71
CA SER A 515 35.64 1.18 33.67
C SER A 515 35.84 1.91 35.00
N GLN A 516 34.88 1.80 35.90
CA GLN A 516 34.89 2.42 37.22
C GLN A 516 35.51 1.47 38.26
N GLY A 517 35.78 1.99 39.47
CA GLY A 517 36.18 1.15 40.61
C GLY A 517 35.00 0.55 41.36
N TRP A 518 33.79 0.77 40.87
CA TRP A 518 32.52 0.38 41.45
C TRP A 518 31.66 -0.29 40.39
N SER A 519 30.83 -1.24 40.80
CA SER A 519 29.94 -1.98 39.91
C SER A 519 28.55 -1.37 39.83
N VAL A 520 28.03 -0.86 40.96
CA VAL A 520 26.69 -0.27 41.05
C VAL A 520 26.67 0.85 42.10
N VAL A 521 25.96 1.94 41.80
CA VAL A 521 25.59 2.97 42.78
C VAL A 521 24.07 3.04 42.88
N THR A 522 23.52 2.96 44.10
CA THR A 522 22.08 3.17 44.37
C THR A 522 21.88 4.39 45.25
N SER A 523 20.98 5.29 44.89
CA SER A 523 20.72 6.54 45.62
C SER A 523 19.23 6.77 45.82
N ARG A 524 18.86 7.29 46.99
CA ARG A 524 17.50 7.75 47.31
C ARG A 524 17.48 9.26 47.40
N PHE A 525 16.45 9.89 46.83
CA PHE A 525 16.20 11.31 46.94
C PHE A 525 14.81 11.57 47.51
N ASP A 526 14.69 12.61 48.31
CA ASP A 526 13.40 13.10 48.78
C ASP A 526 12.63 13.85 47.67
N ALA A 527 11.39 14.24 47.97
CA ALA A 527 10.51 14.95 47.04
C ALA A 527 11.01 16.34 46.60
N TRP A 528 12.03 16.90 47.26
CA TRP A 528 12.68 18.15 46.88
C TRP A 528 13.98 17.92 46.11
N GLY A 529 14.30 16.67 45.78
CA GLY A 529 15.50 16.29 45.05
C GLY A 529 16.78 16.28 45.90
N ARG A 530 16.66 16.31 47.23
CA ARG A 530 17.82 16.19 48.14
C ARG A 530 18.11 14.71 48.38
N GLN A 531 19.38 14.32 48.35
CA GLN A 531 19.77 12.94 48.56
C GLN A 531 19.62 12.54 50.03
N ASP A 532 18.94 11.43 50.29
CA ASP A 532 18.68 10.85 51.61
C ASP A 532 19.77 9.83 51.96
N TYR A 533 19.99 8.84 51.09
CA TYR A 533 21.10 7.90 51.24
C TYR A 533 21.69 7.47 49.89
N ALA A 534 22.89 6.90 49.92
CA ALA A 534 23.54 6.27 48.78
C ALA A 534 24.25 4.97 49.21
N ASN A 535 24.33 3.97 48.33
CA ASN A 535 25.25 2.86 48.46
C ASN A 535 26.12 2.77 47.21
N VAL A 536 27.42 2.63 47.38
CA VAL A 536 28.41 2.42 46.31
C VAL A 536 28.98 1.01 46.48
N TYR A 537 28.68 0.11 45.56
CA TYR A 537 29.17 -1.27 45.57
C TYR A 537 30.44 -1.36 44.75
N ALA A 538 31.58 -1.66 45.40
CA ALA A 538 32.87 -1.79 44.74
C ALA A 538 33.01 -3.13 43.99
N ASP A 539 33.92 -3.21 43.03
CA ASP A 539 34.17 -4.44 42.26
C ASP A 539 34.76 -5.59 43.09
N ASP A 540 35.40 -5.27 44.22
CA ASP A 540 35.94 -6.25 45.15
C ASP A 540 34.90 -6.82 46.11
N GLY A 541 33.64 -6.38 46.00
CA GLY A 541 32.51 -6.78 46.83
C GLY A 541 32.32 -5.94 48.09
N SER A 542 33.23 -5.00 48.39
CA SER A 542 33.04 -4.01 49.47
C SER A 542 31.95 -3.00 49.11
N ARG A 543 31.48 -2.24 50.11
CA ARG A 543 30.42 -1.23 49.90
C ARG A 543 30.57 -0.03 50.82
N ASP A 544 30.46 1.16 50.25
CA ASP A 544 30.26 2.40 51.02
C ASP A 544 28.77 2.72 51.13
N GLN A 545 28.31 3.08 52.32
CA GLN A 545 26.96 3.57 52.59
C GLN A 545 27.04 5.01 53.08
N HIS A 546 26.32 5.91 52.40
CA HIS A 546 26.17 7.31 52.75
C HIS A 546 24.75 7.55 53.27
N ASP A 547 24.63 8.19 54.42
CA ASP A 547 23.36 8.64 55.03
C ASP A 547 23.46 10.15 55.25
N TYR A 548 22.50 10.92 54.76
CA TYR A 548 22.52 12.37 54.76
C TYR A 548 21.39 12.93 55.62
N ASP A 549 21.69 13.94 56.43
CA ASP A 549 20.66 14.70 57.13
C ASP A 549 20.08 15.76 56.18
N GLN A 550 19.29 15.30 55.23
CA GLN A 550 18.73 16.12 54.17
C GLN A 550 17.83 17.25 54.69
N ASP A 551 17.17 17.06 55.84
CA ASP A 551 16.28 18.04 56.45
C ASP A 551 16.92 18.91 57.54
N GLY A 552 18.18 18.63 57.91
CA GLY A 552 18.93 19.38 58.91
C GLY A 552 18.39 19.19 60.33
N SER A 553 17.74 18.05 60.61
CA SER A 553 17.12 17.76 61.91
C SER A 553 18.07 17.08 62.90
N LYS A 554 19.23 16.62 62.45
CA LYS A 554 20.28 15.98 63.26
C LYS A 554 21.32 17.02 63.70
N GLY A 555 22.30 16.56 64.48
CA GLY A 555 23.49 17.37 64.81
C GLY A 555 24.66 17.12 63.86
N TRP A 556 24.45 16.26 62.87
CA TRP A 556 25.39 15.83 61.85
C TRP A 556 24.77 16.03 60.48
N ASN A 557 25.59 16.24 59.45
CA ASN A 557 25.11 16.40 58.08
C ASN A 557 25.25 15.13 57.23
N ALA A 558 26.20 14.25 57.56
CA ALA A 558 26.37 12.98 56.86
C ALA A 558 27.06 11.91 57.71
N VAL A 559 26.71 10.65 57.48
CA VAL A 559 27.44 9.48 57.97
C VAL A 559 27.86 8.64 56.77
N VAL A 560 29.14 8.25 56.71
CA VAL A 560 29.70 7.40 55.64
C VAL A 560 30.31 6.16 56.27
N SER A 561 29.75 4.99 55.97
CA SER A 561 30.18 3.70 56.54
C SER A 561 30.72 2.78 55.44
N HIS A 562 31.92 2.25 55.62
CA HIS A 562 32.56 1.31 54.71
C HIS A 562 32.40 -0.13 55.24
N PHE A 563 31.89 -1.02 54.38
CA PHE A 563 31.71 -2.44 54.67
C PHE A 563 32.65 -3.28 53.80
N ASP A 564 33.26 -4.29 54.39
CA ASP A 564 34.06 -5.27 53.64
C ASP A 564 33.19 -6.19 52.77
N ALA A 565 33.84 -7.02 51.95
CA ALA A 565 33.17 -7.97 51.04
C ALA A 565 32.30 -9.05 51.75
N TRP A 566 32.37 -9.15 53.08
CA TRP A 566 31.50 -10.02 53.88
C TRP A 566 30.36 -9.26 54.57
N GLY A 567 30.22 -7.96 54.31
CA GLY A 567 29.20 -7.09 54.88
C GLY A 567 29.49 -6.67 56.33
N ARG A 568 30.75 -6.73 56.77
CA ARG A 568 31.16 -6.26 58.11
C ARG A 568 31.65 -4.82 58.01
N GLU A 569 31.18 -3.96 58.90
CA GLU A 569 31.63 -2.56 58.95
C GLU A 569 33.10 -2.50 59.34
N ALA A 570 33.91 -1.92 58.46
CA ALA A 570 35.34 -1.74 58.66
C ALA A 570 35.64 -0.37 59.28
N HIS A 571 35.01 0.70 58.78
CA HIS A 571 35.12 2.02 59.39
C HIS A 571 33.94 2.92 59.02
N ALA A 572 33.70 3.95 59.81
CA ALA A 572 32.67 4.97 59.56
C ALA A 572 33.16 6.37 59.89
N SER A 573 32.72 7.37 59.12
CA SER A 573 32.91 8.80 59.40
C SER A 573 31.56 9.47 59.61
N MET A 574 31.37 10.20 60.71
CA MET A 574 30.21 11.06 60.94
C MET A 574 30.65 12.52 60.91
N TYR A 575 30.09 13.27 59.96
CA TYR A 575 30.40 14.68 59.73
C TYR A 575 29.39 15.56 60.46
N GLN A 576 29.88 16.37 61.38
CA GLN A 576 29.06 17.24 62.21
C GLN A 576 28.71 18.56 61.50
N ASP A 577 27.65 19.23 61.93
CA ASP A 577 27.22 20.51 61.34
C ASP A 577 28.20 21.67 61.56
N ASP A 578 29.03 21.59 62.60
CA ASP A 578 30.07 22.57 62.91
C ASP A 578 31.37 22.37 62.10
N GLY A 579 31.39 21.36 61.23
CA GLY A 579 32.53 20.99 60.39
C GLY A 579 33.51 20.00 61.04
N SER A 580 33.32 19.64 62.31
CA SER A 580 34.07 18.54 62.95
C SER A 580 33.65 17.17 62.42
N ARG A 581 34.44 16.13 62.72
CA ARG A 581 34.18 14.77 62.24
C ARG A 581 34.57 13.73 63.28
N ASP A 582 33.66 12.82 63.55
CA ASP A 582 33.94 11.57 64.27
C ASP A 582 34.31 10.46 63.27
N TRP A 583 35.26 9.60 63.63
CA TRP A 583 35.70 8.46 62.84
C TRP A 583 35.80 7.21 63.72
N VAL A 584 35.28 6.09 63.26
CA VAL A 584 35.38 4.80 63.94
C VAL A 584 36.05 3.80 63.00
N ASP A 585 37.01 3.05 63.50
CA ASP A 585 37.72 1.98 62.79
C ASP A 585 37.56 0.67 63.57
N HIS A 586 37.16 -0.40 62.90
CA HIS A 586 36.88 -1.71 63.48
C HIS A 586 37.93 -2.71 63.03
N ASP A 587 38.41 -3.54 63.97
CA ASP A 587 39.23 -4.71 63.63
C ASP A 587 38.32 -5.86 63.18
N GLN A 588 37.79 -5.72 61.98
CA GLN A 588 36.80 -6.61 61.40
C GLN A 588 37.34 -8.03 61.21
N ASP A 589 38.65 -8.22 60.99
CA ASP A 589 39.28 -9.53 60.82
C ASP A 589 39.95 -10.09 62.10
N GLY A 590 39.99 -9.29 63.17
CA GLY A 590 40.57 -9.69 64.46
C GLY A 590 42.10 -9.81 64.40
N SER A 591 42.74 -9.12 63.46
CA SER A 591 44.20 -9.20 63.25
C SER A 591 44.99 -8.24 64.14
N GLN A 592 44.32 -7.24 64.72
CA GLN A 592 44.92 -6.23 65.57
C GLN A 592 44.88 -6.66 67.05
N GLY A 593 45.55 -5.89 67.91
CA GLY A 593 45.43 -6.07 69.36
C GLY A 593 44.26 -5.29 69.97
N TRP A 594 43.49 -4.61 69.14
CA TRP A 594 42.39 -3.73 69.48
C TRP A 594 41.16 -4.12 68.66
N SER A 595 39.98 -3.92 69.23
CA SER A 595 38.69 -4.24 68.62
C SER A 595 38.09 -3.06 67.86
N ARG A 596 38.34 -1.83 68.32
CA ARG A 596 38.02 -0.60 67.58
C ARG A 596 38.81 0.61 68.05
N VAL A 597 38.90 1.62 67.19
CA VAL A 597 39.39 2.97 67.51
C VAL A 597 38.28 3.97 67.17
N GLU A 598 38.05 4.94 68.06
CA GLU A 598 37.12 6.07 67.85
C GLU A 598 37.94 7.36 67.91
N SER A 599 37.92 8.20 66.89
CA SER A 599 38.65 9.48 66.82
C SER A 599 37.71 10.64 66.53
N HIS A 600 37.96 11.80 67.13
CA HIS A 600 37.30 13.06 66.81
C HIS A 600 38.32 14.02 66.18
N PHE A 601 37.87 14.73 65.16
CA PHE A 601 38.65 15.72 64.40
C PHE A 601 37.97 17.07 64.48
N ASP A 602 38.75 18.12 64.73
CA ASP A 602 38.26 19.50 64.69
C ASP A 602 37.83 19.92 63.27
N ALA A 603 37.17 21.08 63.15
CA ALA A 603 36.72 21.62 61.87
C ALA A 603 37.86 21.97 60.88
N SER A 604 39.12 21.89 61.30
CA SER A 604 40.31 22.03 60.44
C SER A 604 40.88 20.67 60.01
N GLY A 605 40.24 19.57 60.39
CA GLY A 605 40.65 18.20 60.07
C GLY A 605 41.79 17.67 60.93
N ARG A 606 42.04 18.25 62.12
CA ARG A 606 43.09 17.80 63.05
C ARG A 606 42.47 16.94 64.15
N GLU A 607 43.05 15.77 64.41
CA GLU A 607 42.61 14.86 65.47
C GLU A 607 42.85 15.50 66.85
N ASP A 608 41.79 15.73 67.63
CA ASP A 608 41.85 16.32 68.98
C ASP A 608 41.48 15.32 70.09
N GLU A 609 40.77 14.24 69.78
CA GLU A 609 40.53 13.13 70.70
C GLU A 609 40.58 11.77 69.98
N ALA A 610 41.08 10.73 70.67
CA ALA A 610 40.95 9.34 70.19
C ALA A 610 40.82 8.33 71.35
N SER A 611 40.02 7.29 71.18
CA SER A 611 39.83 6.18 72.12
C SER A 611 40.03 4.83 71.42
N MET A 612 41.04 4.08 71.86
CA MET A 612 41.36 2.72 71.38
C MET A 612 40.88 1.68 72.38
N PHE A 613 40.04 0.73 71.93
CA PHE A 613 39.46 -0.33 72.74
C PHE A 613 40.17 -1.66 72.45
N PHE A 614 40.81 -2.25 73.46
CA PHE A 614 41.57 -3.49 73.32
C PHE A 614 40.67 -4.74 73.41
N ASP A 615 41.08 -5.85 72.79
CA ASP A 615 40.30 -7.11 72.82
C ASP A 615 40.15 -7.70 74.22
N ASP A 616 41.06 -7.35 75.13
CA ASP A 616 41.02 -7.76 76.53
C ASP A 616 40.07 -6.91 77.40
N GLY A 617 39.36 -5.95 76.78
CA GLY A 617 38.39 -5.05 77.41
C GLY A 617 39.00 -3.79 78.02
N ARG A 618 40.33 -3.58 77.93
CA ARG A 618 40.96 -2.30 78.31
C ARG A 618 40.67 -1.22 77.28
N ARG A 619 40.91 0.05 77.65
CA ARG A 619 40.78 1.19 76.74
C ARG A 619 41.93 2.18 76.94
N ARG A 620 42.44 2.79 75.88
CA ARG A 620 43.35 3.94 75.94
C ARG A 620 42.69 5.16 75.30
N ARG A 621 42.81 6.34 75.90
CA ARG A 621 42.31 7.62 75.39
C ARG A 621 43.48 8.57 75.11
N TYR A 622 43.35 9.37 74.06
CA TYR A 622 44.25 10.45 73.66
C TYR A 622 43.43 11.74 73.60
N ASP A 623 44.00 12.83 74.10
CA ASP A 623 43.41 14.17 74.10
C ASP A 623 44.52 15.14 73.65
N TYR A 624 44.31 15.88 72.57
CA TYR A 624 45.30 16.77 71.95
C TYR A 624 44.82 18.22 72.01
N ASP A 625 45.69 19.10 72.49
CA ASP A 625 45.40 20.53 72.58
C ASP A 625 45.66 21.22 71.23
N GLN A 626 44.75 21.05 70.28
CA GLN A 626 44.92 21.56 68.92
C GLN A 626 44.82 23.09 68.82
N ASP A 627 44.18 23.77 69.78
CA ASP A 627 44.09 25.23 69.83
C ASP A 627 45.18 25.88 70.70
N GLY A 628 45.97 25.07 71.42
CA GLY A 628 47.04 25.55 72.30
C GLY A 628 46.49 26.28 73.53
N SER A 629 45.25 26.00 73.93
CA SER A 629 44.59 26.66 75.07
C SER A 629 45.00 26.09 76.41
N GLN A 630 45.58 24.90 76.42
CA GLN A 630 46.03 24.17 77.60
C GLN A 630 47.53 24.43 77.86
N TYR A 631 48.02 23.93 78.99
CA TYR A 631 49.47 23.96 79.30
C TYR A 631 50.20 22.70 78.81
N TRP A 632 49.45 21.83 78.14
CA TRP A 632 49.87 20.52 77.67
C TRP A 632 49.49 20.38 76.21
N SER A 633 50.31 19.66 75.44
CA SER A 633 50.09 19.40 74.03
C SER A 633 49.30 18.11 73.80
N ARG A 634 49.45 17.13 74.71
CA ARG A 634 48.73 15.86 74.64
C ARG A 634 48.60 15.18 76.01
N VAL A 635 47.46 14.53 76.26
CA VAL A 635 47.27 13.60 77.38
C VAL A 635 46.94 12.20 76.83
N GLU A 636 47.61 11.17 77.35
CA GLU A 636 47.29 9.77 77.09
C GLU A 636 46.79 9.10 78.38
N GLN A 637 45.66 8.41 78.36
CA GLN A 637 45.07 7.78 79.55
C GLN A 637 44.76 6.30 79.32
N ASP A 638 45.16 5.41 80.24
CA ASP A 638 44.86 3.98 80.17
C ASP A 638 43.80 3.60 81.18
N PHE A 639 42.81 2.80 80.76
CA PHE A 639 41.71 2.32 81.57
C PHE A 639 41.72 0.79 81.66
N ASP A 640 41.40 0.27 82.83
CA ASP A 640 41.17 -1.17 83.01
C ASP A 640 39.81 -1.63 82.46
N VAL A 641 39.57 -2.94 82.51
CA VAL A 641 38.34 -3.58 82.02
C VAL A 641 37.05 -3.14 82.74
N PHE A 642 37.18 -2.40 83.85
CA PHE A 642 36.05 -1.83 84.59
C PHE A 642 35.87 -0.33 84.34
N GLY A 643 36.61 0.23 83.38
CA GLY A 643 36.60 1.66 83.05
C GLY A 643 37.32 2.54 84.07
N ARG A 644 38.16 1.98 84.95
CA ARG A 644 38.95 2.77 85.91
C ARG A 644 40.26 3.18 85.29
N GLU A 645 40.59 4.46 85.38
CA GLU A 645 41.88 4.99 84.93
C GLU A 645 43.03 4.39 85.76
N THR A 646 44.02 3.83 85.07
CA THR A 646 45.21 3.16 85.61
C THR A 646 46.49 3.94 85.34
N MET A 647 46.51 4.78 84.30
CA MET A 647 47.65 5.61 83.95
C MET A 647 47.18 6.89 83.25
N ALA A 648 47.85 8.02 83.48
CA ALA A 648 47.77 9.23 82.66
C ALA A 648 49.18 9.75 82.32
N ASN A 649 49.48 10.00 81.06
CA ASN A 649 50.76 10.53 80.59
C ASN A 649 50.51 11.87 79.88
N ILE A 650 50.88 12.97 80.55
CA ILE A 650 50.62 14.36 80.15
C ILE A 650 51.92 14.93 79.55
N PHE A 651 51.89 15.32 78.29
CA PHE A 651 52.99 15.97 77.57
C PHE A 651 52.78 17.49 77.58
N HIS A 652 53.74 18.23 78.12
CA HIS A 652 53.68 19.69 78.27
C HIS A 652 54.21 20.38 77.00
N ASP A 653 53.79 21.61 76.72
CA ASP A 653 54.22 22.36 75.52
C ASP A 653 55.72 22.69 75.52
N ASP A 654 56.34 22.72 76.70
CA ASP A 654 57.78 22.92 76.88
C ASP A 654 58.62 21.64 76.63
N GLY A 655 57.97 20.54 76.26
CA GLY A 655 58.57 19.23 76.02
C GLY A 655 58.73 18.36 77.27
N ALA A 656 58.42 18.85 78.47
CA ALA A 656 58.38 18.04 79.68
C ALA A 656 57.22 17.02 79.63
N ARG A 657 57.27 15.97 80.47
CA ARG A 657 56.13 15.02 80.62
C ARG A 657 55.85 14.67 82.07
N THR A 658 54.59 14.45 82.40
CA THR A 658 54.13 13.97 83.70
C THR A 658 53.38 12.66 83.54
N LEU A 659 53.85 11.60 84.19
CA LEU A 659 53.21 10.30 84.26
C LEU A 659 52.51 10.15 85.62
N VAL A 660 51.26 9.75 85.63
CA VAL A 660 50.46 9.45 86.82
C VAL A 660 50.04 7.98 86.74
N ASP A 661 50.59 7.13 87.58
CA ASP A 661 50.16 5.73 87.70
C ASP A 661 49.13 5.62 88.83
N TYR A 662 47.90 5.23 88.51
CA TYR A 662 46.86 4.94 89.48
C TYR A 662 46.94 3.46 89.87
N SER A 663 47.18 3.18 91.15
CA SER A 663 47.33 1.80 91.61
C SER A 663 45.98 1.07 91.62
N SER A 664 45.99 -0.27 91.55
CA SER A 664 44.78 -1.09 91.72
C SER A 664 44.17 -1.01 93.13
N ALA A 665 44.87 -0.42 94.11
CA ALA A 665 44.34 -0.09 95.43
C ALA A 665 43.68 1.31 95.41
N PRO A 666 42.43 1.44 95.89
CA PRO A 666 41.71 2.71 95.86
C PRO A 666 42.46 3.81 96.64
N GLY A 667 42.69 4.94 95.98
CA GLY A 667 43.25 6.16 96.58
C GLY A 667 44.77 6.29 96.57
N TYR A 668 45.50 5.45 95.83
CA TYR A 668 46.95 5.57 95.63
C TYR A 668 47.28 5.97 94.19
N ARG A 669 48.07 7.05 94.02
CA ARG A 669 48.69 7.42 92.74
C ARG A 669 50.18 7.72 92.88
N LEU A 670 50.95 7.38 91.86
CA LEU A 670 52.36 7.74 91.74
C LEU A 670 52.53 8.75 90.61
N VAL A 671 53.06 9.94 90.91
CA VAL A 671 53.31 11.01 89.94
C VAL A 671 54.81 11.11 89.66
N SER A 672 55.21 10.87 88.42
CA SER A 672 56.60 11.00 87.95
C SER A 672 56.70 12.12 86.91
N ARG A 673 57.55 13.13 87.12
CA ARG A 673 57.78 14.22 86.16
C ARG A 673 59.15 14.10 85.52
N TYR A 674 59.22 14.31 84.22
CA TYR A 674 60.43 14.31 83.43
C TYR A 674 60.62 15.65 82.74
N ASN A 675 61.86 16.12 82.63
CA ASN A 675 62.17 17.33 81.87
C ASN A 675 62.14 17.06 80.35
N ALA A 676 62.32 18.11 79.54
CA ALA A 676 62.32 18.03 78.08
C ALA A 676 63.41 17.11 77.48
N GLN A 677 64.46 16.76 78.25
CA GLN A 677 65.49 15.80 77.84
C GLN A 677 65.17 14.35 78.27
N GLY A 678 64.00 14.12 78.89
CA GLY A 678 63.54 12.81 79.35
C GLY A 678 64.10 12.36 80.71
N TYR A 679 64.80 13.22 81.45
CA TYR A 679 65.30 12.89 82.78
C TYR A 679 64.21 13.04 83.83
N LEU A 680 64.06 12.03 84.70
CA LEU A 680 63.17 12.10 85.87
C LEU A 680 63.66 13.19 86.83
N ILE A 681 62.82 14.19 87.08
CA ILE A 681 63.12 15.34 87.95
C ILE A 681 62.28 15.33 89.24
N LEU A 682 61.16 14.61 89.26
CA LEU A 682 60.32 14.45 90.44
C LEU A 682 59.64 13.08 90.42
N LYS A 683 59.58 12.44 91.59
CA LYS A 683 58.77 11.24 91.82
C LYS A 683 58.05 11.42 93.16
N GLU A 684 56.72 11.45 93.13
CA GLU A 684 55.86 11.73 94.28
C GLU A 684 54.79 10.63 94.42
N GLU A 685 54.72 10.00 95.59
CA GLU A 685 53.63 9.09 95.94
C GLU A 685 52.55 9.88 96.69
N ALA A 686 51.34 9.93 96.15
CA ALA A 686 50.21 10.61 96.76
C ALA A 686 49.13 9.61 97.16
N THR A 687 48.72 9.67 98.43
CA THR A 687 47.52 9.01 98.95
C THR A 687 46.39 10.02 98.95
N ALA A 688 45.39 9.83 98.12
CA ALA A 688 44.21 10.70 98.09
C ALA A 688 42.95 9.84 97.96
N TRP A 689 42.22 9.72 99.07
CA TRP A 689 40.80 9.40 99.06
C TRP A 689 40.07 10.62 98.51
N LEU A 690 39.41 10.51 97.35
CA LEU A 690 38.17 11.21 96.94
C LEU A 690 37.91 10.94 95.44
N PRO A 691 36.73 10.42 95.05
CA PRO A 691 36.33 10.36 93.64
C PRO A 691 35.80 11.74 93.19
N GLY A 692 36.34 12.27 92.08
CA GLY A 692 35.69 13.36 91.32
C GLY A 692 36.16 14.80 91.56
N GLY A 693 37.38 15.06 92.06
CA GLY A 693 37.96 16.41 92.14
C GLY A 693 38.96 16.71 91.00
N PRO A 694 39.08 17.96 90.52
CA PRO A 694 39.97 18.31 89.41
C PRO A 694 41.45 18.08 89.75
N LEU A 695 42.27 17.91 88.71
CA LEU A 695 43.71 17.74 88.79
C LEU A 695 44.36 18.77 89.74
N PRO A 696 45.44 18.40 90.47
CA PRO A 696 46.16 19.35 91.30
C PRO A 696 46.71 20.50 90.44
N ALA A 697 46.42 21.74 90.85
CA ALA A 697 46.90 22.94 90.16
C ALA A 697 48.44 22.97 90.05
N PRO A 698 49.01 23.35 88.90
CA PRO A 698 50.44 23.61 88.79
C PRO A 698 50.84 24.86 89.59
N LEU A 699 52.08 24.86 90.10
CA LEU A 699 52.71 26.09 90.62
C LEU A 699 52.84 27.11 89.47
N PRO A 700 52.57 28.40 89.71
CA PRO A 700 52.53 29.39 88.65
C PRO A 700 53.90 29.57 87.98
N PRO A 701 53.97 29.66 86.65
CA PRO A 701 55.14 30.20 85.97
C PRO A 701 55.28 31.71 86.27
N ALA A 702 56.53 32.18 86.22
CA ALA A 702 56.91 33.54 86.55
C ALA A 702 56.19 34.60 85.68
N VAL A 703 55.82 35.69 86.35
CA VAL A 703 55.22 36.95 85.90
C VAL A 703 55.60 37.43 84.48
N GLY A 704 54.59 37.65 83.63
CA GLY A 704 54.60 38.45 82.39
C GLY A 704 53.18 38.43 81.75
N PRO A 705 52.65 39.54 81.21
CA PRO A 705 51.27 39.97 81.50
C PRO A 705 50.16 39.34 80.64
N LEU A 706 49.00 39.10 81.29
CA LEU A 706 47.66 38.90 80.70
C LEU A 706 46.95 40.27 80.49
N PRO A 707 45.69 40.35 79.99
CA PRO A 707 45.32 40.53 78.60
C PRO A 707 44.47 41.82 78.41
N ALA A 708 44.08 42.14 77.18
CA ALA A 708 43.03 43.12 76.90
C ALA A 708 41.78 42.41 76.34
N MET A 709 40.66 42.60 77.02
CA MET A 709 39.26 42.38 76.60
C MET A 709 38.46 43.55 77.22
N PRO A 710 37.25 43.95 76.77
CA PRO A 710 36.42 43.39 75.68
C PRO A 710 35.85 44.47 74.72
N PHE A 711 35.20 44.05 73.63
CA PHE A 711 33.94 44.70 73.21
C PHE A 711 32.98 43.67 72.59
N TYR A 712 31.76 43.67 73.13
CA TYR A 712 30.59 42.90 72.72
C TYR A 712 29.81 43.71 71.67
N ALA A 713 29.34 43.08 70.59
CA ALA A 713 28.14 43.46 69.83
C ALA A 713 27.62 42.27 68.99
N PRO A 714 26.34 41.89 69.08
CA PRO A 714 25.64 41.03 68.10
C PRO A 714 24.74 41.89 67.19
N PRO A 715 23.97 41.33 66.22
CA PRO A 715 24.24 40.25 65.26
C PRO A 715 23.92 40.71 63.81
N SER A 716 24.49 40.08 62.76
CA SER A 716 23.81 39.99 61.45
C SER A 716 24.51 39.05 60.47
N ALA A 717 23.70 38.23 59.80
CA ALA A 717 23.94 37.57 58.51
C ALA A 717 25.02 36.47 58.47
N ALA A 718 24.53 35.24 58.34
CA ALA A 718 25.31 34.08 57.94
C ALA A 718 25.98 34.33 56.58
N PRO A 719 27.30 34.12 56.45
CA PRO A 719 27.92 33.90 55.16
C PRO A 719 27.94 32.40 54.87
N HIS A 720 27.65 32.11 53.59
CA HIS A 720 27.85 30.84 52.91
C HIS A 720 29.16 30.15 53.31
N ASN A 721 29.05 28.85 53.56
CA ASN A 721 30.16 27.94 53.79
C ASN A 721 30.77 27.51 52.43
N PRO A 722 32.04 27.82 52.11
CA PRO A 722 32.68 27.32 50.92
C PRO A 722 33.90 26.48 51.32
N PHE A 723 33.71 25.18 51.58
CA PHE A 723 34.83 24.24 51.57
C PHE A 723 34.48 22.94 50.87
N ILE A 724 35.27 22.71 49.83
CA ILE A 724 35.35 21.60 48.91
C ILE A 724 35.94 20.41 49.65
N SER A 725 35.20 19.30 49.72
CA SER A 725 35.78 17.97 50.00
C SER A 725 36.63 17.52 48.81
N PRO A 726 37.73 16.77 49.02
CA PRO A 726 38.61 16.36 47.96
C PRO A 726 37.90 15.39 47.00
N ALA A 727 38.03 15.69 45.71
CA ALA A 727 37.49 14.93 44.60
C ALA A 727 38.15 13.54 44.48
N PHE A 728 37.33 12.48 44.50
CA PHE A 728 37.53 11.37 43.59
C PHE A 728 36.89 11.77 42.24
N PRO A 729 37.50 11.39 41.10
CA PRO A 729 37.02 11.83 39.80
C PRO A 729 35.73 11.08 39.47
N PHE A 730 34.58 11.77 39.58
CA PHE A 730 33.42 11.38 38.80
C PHE A 730 33.75 11.68 37.32
N PRO A 731 33.43 10.78 36.37
CA PRO A 731 33.38 11.17 34.98
C PRO A 731 32.41 12.34 34.83
N SER A 732 32.79 13.28 33.98
CA SER A 732 32.08 14.52 33.67
C SER A 732 30.56 14.40 33.75
N GLN A 733 29.94 15.22 34.60
CA GLN A 733 28.55 15.60 34.41
C GLN A 733 28.36 16.06 32.96
N PRO A 734 27.42 15.49 32.20
CA PRO A 734 26.83 16.25 31.12
C PRO A 734 26.13 17.45 31.75
N SER A 735 26.47 18.63 31.26
CA SER A 735 25.82 19.87 31.64
C SER A 735 24.32 19.78 31.33
N TRP A 736 23.49 19.59 32.36
CA TRP A 736 22.05 19.85 32.25
C TRP A 736 21.77 21.21 32.84
N SER A 737 21.69 22.20 31.95
CA SER A 737 20.84 23.36 32.16
C SER A 737 19.43 22.87 32.47
N LEU A 738 18.85 23.37 33.56
CA LEU A 738 17.41 23.34 33.79
C LEU A 738 16.69 23.73 32.48
N PRO A 739 15.65 23.00 32.03
CA PRO A 739 14.66 23.63 31.19
C PRO A 739 13.99 24.70 32.06
N VAL A 740 14.34 25.95 31.77
CA VAL A 740 13.41 27.05 31.93
C VAL A 740 12.10 26.58 31.28
N VAL A 741 11.00 26.77 32.01
CA VAL A 741 9.67 26.82 31.40
C VAL A 741 9.72 27.98 30.40
N ASP A 742 10.14 27.68 29.18
CA ASP A 742 10.05 28.57 28.04
C ASP A 742 8.83 28.13 27.24
N ASP A 743 8.02 29.12 26.90
CA ASP A 743 6.84 28.98 26.08
C ASP A 743 7.19 28.23 24.78
N ASP A 744 6.38 27.23 24.44
CA ASP A 744 6.13 26.70 23.09
C ASP A 744 7.29 26.75 22.05
N PRO A 745 8.00 25.63 21.80
CA PRO A 745 9.05 25.59 20.78
C PRO A 745 8.59 25.12 19.37
N TYR A 746 7.29 25.07 19.04
CA TYR A 746 6.84 24.66 17.70
C TYR A 746 5.77 25.58 17.06
N PRO A 747 6.16 26.65 16.33
CA PRO A 747 5.22 27.49 15.59
C PRO A 747 4.78 26.94 14.22
N ASP A 748 5.38 25.85 13.70
CA ASP A 748 5.21 25.45 12.28
C ASP A 748 4.61 24.04 12.07
N ALA A 749 3.79 23.55 13.00
CA ALA A 749 2.92 22.39 12.79
C ALA A 749 1.46 22.72 13.15
N TYR A 750 0.91 23.76 12.51
CA TYR A 750 -0.54 23.95 12.46
C TYR A 750 -1.12 22.98 11.43
N VAL A 751 -1.85 21.98 11.92
CA VAL A 751 -2.92 21.33 11.15
C VAL A 751 -3.92 22.43 10.75
N GLU A 752 -4.10 22.63 9.44
CA GLU A 752 -5.21 23.41 8.90
C GLU A 752 -6.54 22.70 9.22
N VAL A 753 -7.11 23.03 10.37
CA VAL A 753 -8.53 22.80 10.63
C VAL A 753 -9.27 23.99 10.01
N GLY A 754 -9.86 23.79 8.83
CA GLY A 754 -10.68 24.79 8.16
C GLY A 754 -11.86 25.29 9.03
N PRO A 755 -12.32 26.54 8.84
CA PRO A 755 -13.29 27.18 9.72
C PRO A 755 -14.70 26.59 9.55
N LEU A 756 -15.19 25.91 10.59
CA LEU A 756 -16.62 25.63 10.75
C LEU A 756 -17.33 26.91 11.21
N THR A 757 -17.95 27.62 10.27
CA THR A 757 -18.97 28.63 10.59
C THR A 757 -20.31 27.95 10.90
N PRO A 758 -21.01 28.32 11.98
CA PRO A 758 -22.36 27.85 12.24
C PRO A 758 -23.39 28.76 11.56
N SER A 759 -24.21 28.23 10.65
CA SER A 759 -25.41 28.90 10.14
C SER A 759 -26.69 28.21 10.64
N GLU A 760 -27.20 28.72 11.77
CA GLU A 760 -28.61 28.86 12.22
C GLU A 760 -29.55 27.61 12.31
N PRO A 761 -30.83 27.74 12.77
CA PRO A 761 -31.20 27.67 14.19
C PRO A 761 -32.33 26.64 14.50
N TRP A 762 -32.42 26.22 15.76
CA TRP A 762 -33.67 25.85 16.45
C TRP A 762 -33.72 26.51 17.82
#